data_AF-A0A502F4X6-F1
#
_entry.id   AF-A0A502F4X6-F1
#
_cell.length_a   1.000
_cell.length_b   1.000
_cell.length_c   1.000
_cell.angle_alpha   90.00
_cell.angle_beta   90.00
_cell.angle_gamma   90.00
#
_symmetry.space_group_name_H-M   'P 1'
#
loop_
_entity.id
_entity.type
_entity.pdbx_description
1 polymer ?
#
loop_
_entity_poly.entity_id
_entity_poly.type
_entity_poly.pdbx_seq_one_letter_code
_entity_poly.pdbx_strand_id
1 'polypeptide(L)'
;MEDKKQVFQTETKLRWRAFQWSTRLIIFLLLMLIPVFIITLNRGLKPVLPILGNDPSTQKLLNPTTPQELSIKDLRKYKGFDSFLRSKSKMEALKKQNQAIDFQEIRAAFYVDWDPQSLFSLQKNIDKLNMVIPEWFFIDPKTDLLRTEIDTAALKIMKKAGIKIIPIINNINESKGGDFDGDLVHRILHDDLKRERLINDIIKNLKQYKLQGINIDFEEFKENSDEPIIAFQKELYEKLHAQGLIVTQDIMADNGDFNIKALAKYNDYMFLMAYDEHYAGSVPGAISSQKWTERILDEIAKEIPSDKIILCFAGYGYDWEQNKEAITVTYDEALSLAKQYGATITFDNTTYNNSFSYKDGRGNKHQVYFTDAATNFNTIRFADEYGTAGTALWRLGSEDGRLWHYYNRSLTNESIIKSSFDFRVLEKVHMSFSTPDYIGEGEVLNVLTDPQPGKIKLQTDPKESIITEENYLELPTKYVISKFGNVHNEVVLTFDDGPDPTYTPQILDILKREKVPATFFVVGLQGEDNIPLLQRIYTEGHEIGNHTFTHPNIALVSKERASAEMETTRLLIEAVTGRSTVLFRAPYNADAEPTTEAELRPVALSKAQNYYTVGESIDPNDWEKGIIADSIYNRTIREYEAYPSKGIILLHDAGGNRQQTVEALPRIIKYFKDKGVRFTTVSKLLGKSKNEIMPKAKGNLMTIDNIIFGLGYWLGNFITAVFWIAILLGFFRILLMAFMAFYKKWKDFKHPLSYSDDGDIYPKVSIIVPAYNEEVNALKTIQNLLRQDYPNFDIIFVDDGSKDSTFSKVDVEYKDHHIVKVNTKVNGGKASALNYGISLTKNDFVVCIDADTQLKTDALSQLMKCFRLQFKNHQKVGAVAGNVKVGNENTMLARWQSIEYTTAQNFDRRAFDLINGITVVPGAIGAFRKEAIENAGGFTTDTLAEDCDLTIRILRNNYRIVNCVEAVAVTEAPETLNEFMKQRFRWSYGIMQAFWKNRDACFNPKYKGLGMIALPNVLIFQIILPIFAPLADLILILSLIWNHNDPDSLHKIAIYYLVFMLVDMLVSVIAFVFEKEKLSKLIWLIPQRFVYRQLMYVILFRAIRRAIKGESQSWGVLTRTGNVGSLD
;
A
#
# COMPACT_ATOMS: atom_id res chain seq x y z
N MET A 1 -40.28 11.23 -56.24
CA MET A 1 -39.50 10.62 -55.14
C MET A 1 -39.39 11.69 -54.07
N GLU A 2 -40.27 11.66 -53.06
CA GLU A 2 -40.14 12.57 -51.91
C GLU A 2 -38.87 12.24 -51.12
N ASP A 3 -38.17 13.28 -50.67
CA ASP A 3 -36.96 13.29 -49.84
C ASP A 3 -37.15 12.46 -48.55
N LYS A 4 -36.97 11.14 -48.61
CA LYS A 4 -37.02 10.27 -47.42
C LYS A 4 -35.69 10.34 -46.68
N LYS A 5 -35.57 11.34 -45.81
CA LYS A 5 -34.49 11.47 -44.82
C LYS A 5 -34.38 10.19 -43.98
N GLN A 6 -33.15 9.72 -43.75
CA GLN A 6 -32.91 8.62 -42.83
C GLN A 6 -33.25 9.00 -41.38
N VAL A 7 -33.57 8.02 -40.55
CA VAL A 7 -33.73 8.21 -39.11
C VAL A 7 -32.43 8.77 -38.52
N PHE A 8 -32.55 9.80 -37.69
CA PHE A 8 -31.50 10.69 -37.18
C PHE A 8 -30.93 11.74 -38.15
N GLN A 9 -31.18 11.67 -39.46
CA GLN A 9 -30.66 12.67 -40.40
C GLN A 9 -31.23 14.06 -40.09
N THR A 10 -30.36 15.07 -40.02
CA THR A 10 -30.75 16.48 -39.78
C THR A 10 -30.19 17.37 -40.88
N GLU A 11 -30.95 18.40 -41.27
CA GLU A 11 -30.48 19.39 -42.26
C GLU A 11 -29.45 20.36 -41.65
N THR A 12 -29.53 20.59 -40.33
CA THR A 12 -28.67 21.54 -39.63
C THR A 12 -27.68 20.82 -38.72
N LYS A 13 -26.52 21.44 -38.50
CA LYS A 13 -25.51 20.97 -37.53
C LYS A 13 -25.83 21.38 -36.08
N LEU A 14 -27.02 21.92 -35.81
CA LEU A 14 -27.37 22.52 -34.51
C LEU A 14 -27.31 21.49 -33.38
N ARG A 15 -27.85 20.28 -33.58
CA ARG A 15 -27.78 19.20 -32.59
C ARG A 15 -26.34 18.81 -32.23
N TRP A 16 -25.47 18.71 -33.23
CA TRP A 16 -24.04 18.42 -33.01
C TRP A 16 -23.32 19.57 -32.29
N ARG A 17 -23.57 20.81 -32.71
CA ARG A 17 -22.99 22.00 -32.06
C ARG A 17 -23.44 22.11 -30.60
N ALA A 18 -24.73 21.88 -30.32
CA ALA A 18 -25.26 21.86 -28.96
C ALA A 18 -24.56 20.79 -28.12
N PHE A 19 -24.48 19.54 -28.61
CA PHE A 19 -23.76 18.47 -27.92
C PHE A 19 -22.28 18.82 -27.66
N GLN A 20 -21.57 19.37 -28.66
CA GLN A 20 -20.18 19.79 -28.49
C GLN A 20 -20.02 20.88 -27.43
N TRP A 21 -20.87 21.92 -27.45
CA TRP A 21 -20.79 23.02 -26.49
C TRP A 21 -21.21 22.58 -25.08
N SER A 22 -22.25 21.78 -24.93
CA SER A 22 -22.64 21.21 -23.63
C SER A 22 -21.54 20.32 -23.07
N THR A 23 -20.96 19.43 -23.89
CA THR A 23 -19.86 18.56 -23.46
C THR A 23 -18.61 19.36 -23.10
N ARG A 24 -18.25 20.37 -23.91
CA ARG A 24 -17.12 21.27 -23.62
C ARG A 24 -17.34 22.07 -22.33
N LEU A 25 -18.55 22.55 -22.10
CA LEU A 25 -18.89 23.27 -20.88
C LEU A 25 -18.79 22.36 -19.65
N ILE A 26 -19.31 21.13 -19.72
CA ILE A 26 -19.19 20.14 -18.64
C ILE A 26 -17.72 19.81 -18.36
N ILE A 27 -16.94 19.51 -19.40
CA ILE A 27 -15.51 19.23 -19.27
C ILE A 27 -14.77 20.44 -18.72
N PHE A 28 -15.08 21.66 -19.18
CA PHE A 28 -14.48 22.88 -18.67
C PHE A 28 -14.80 23.09 -17.18
N LEU A 29 -16.06 22.91 -16.76
CA LEU A 29 -16.46 23.01 -15.36
C LEU A 29 -15.73 21.97 -14.49
N LEU A 30 -15.64 20.71 -14.94
CA LEU A 30 -14.88 19.66 -14.25
C LEU A 30 -13.39 19.99 -14.16
N LEU A 31 -12.79 20.46 -15.26
CA LEU A 31 -11.39 20.86 -15.28
C LEU A 31 -11.12 22.11 -14.44
N MET A 32 -12.08 23.01 -14.28
CA MET A 32 -11.98 24.18 -13.41
C MET A 32 -12.00 23.82 -11.91
N LEU A 33 -12.55 22.66 -11.53
CA LEU A 33 -12.47 22.18 -10.15
C LEU A 33 -11.04 21.83 -9.74
N ILE A 34 -10.20 21.37 -10.67
CA ILE A 34 -8.80 20.99 -10.41
C ILE A 34 -7.95 22.17 -9.91
N PRO A 35 -7.82 23.30 -10.64
CA PRO A 35 -7.04 24.44 -10.17
C PRO A 35 -7.67 25.07 -8.93
N VAL A 36 -9.00 25.04 -8.77
CA VAL A 36 -9.67 25.51 -7.53
C VAL A 36 -9.26 24.65 -6.34
N PHE A 37 -9.26 23.32 -6.49
CA PHE A 37 -8.80 22.39 -5.46
C PHE A 37 -7.31 22.59 -5.14
N ILE A 38 -6.45 22.74 -6.16
CA ILE A 38 -5.02 23.04 -5.98
C ILE A 38 -4.79 24.38 -5.26
N ILE A 39 -5.55 25.42 -5.62
CA ILE A 39 -5.47 26.73 -4.96
C ILE A 39 -5.88 26.61 -3.49
N THR A 40 -6.91 25.81 -3.20
CA THR A 40 -7.39 25.58 -1.83
C THR A 40 -6.35 24.82 -1.01
N LEU A 41 -5.79 23.74 -1.56
CA LEU A 41 -4.67 22.99 -0.95
C LEU A 41 -3.47 23.90 -0.62
N ASN A 42 -3.10 24.80 -1.53
CA ASN A 42 -1.94 25.67 -1.34
C ASN A 42 -2.21 26.86 -0.40
N ARG A 43 -3.47 27.17 -0.07
CA ARG A 43 -3.86 28.33 0.74
C ARG A 43 -4.42 27.99 2.12
N GLY A 44 -4.62 26.71 2.45
CA GLY A 44 -5.19 26.25 3.71
C GLY A 44 -4.63 27.02 4.91
N LEU A 45 -5.50 27.78 5.58
CA LEU A 45 -5.11 28.60 6.73
C LEU A 45 -4.88 27.67 7.92
N LYS A 46 -3.61 27.32 8.16
CA LYS A 46 -3.23 26.44 9.27
C LYS A 46 -3.60 27.09 10.62
N PRO A 47 -4.36 26.40 11.50
CA PRO A 47 -4.65 26.91 12.84
C PRO A 47 -3.37 27.10 13.66
N VAL A 48 -3.39 28.00 14.64
CA VAL A 48 -2.24 28.24 15.54
C VAL A 48 -2.29 27.23 16.69
N LEU A 49 -1.14 26.63 17.04
CA LEU A 49 -1.03 25.71 18.17
C LEU A 49 -1.05 26.46 19.53
N PRO A 50 -1.82 25.98 20.53
CA PRO A 50 -1.73 26.44 21.93
C PRO A 50 -0.33 26.26 22.59
N ILE A 51 -0.09 26.88 23.76
CA ILE A 51 1.17 26.75 24.53
C ILE A 51 0.98 25.81 25.75
N LEU A 52 1.99 25.00 26.09
CA LEU A 52 2.04 23.93 27.12
C LEU A 52 3.43 23.94 27.86
N GLY A 53 3.58 23.48 29.12
CA GLY A 53 4.90 23.44 29.85
C GLY A 53 5.00 22.41 31.03
N ASN A 54 6.22 22.08 31.56
CA ASN A 54 6.53 21.36 32.85
C ASN A 54 8.07 21.23 33.21
N ASP A 55 8.42 20.87 34.47
CA ASP A 55 9.74 20.92 35.20
C ASP A 55 10.06 19.65 36.09
N PRO A 56 11.32 19.17 36.31
CA PRO A 56 11.67 18.10 37.29
C PRO A 56 12.88 18.33 38.28
N SER A 57 13.07 17.44 39.28
CA SER A 57 13.82 17.60 40.58
C SER A 57 14.95 16.59 40.91
N THR A 58 16.01 16.93 41.70
CA THR A 58 17.07 16.00 42.27
C THR A 58 17.82 16.46 43.58
N GLN A 59 18.45 15.50 44.32
CA GLN A 59 19.02 15.49 45.71
C GLN A 59 20.48 16.03 45.93
N LYS A 60 20.99 16.16 47.18
CA LYS A 60 22.26 16.87 47.61
C LYS A 60 23.39 15.95 48.14
N LEU A 61 24.67 16.34 47.96
CA LEU A 61 25.88 15.62 48.43
C LEU A 61 26.56 16.29 49.64
N LEU A 62 27.23 15.51 50.51
CA LEU A 62 27.76 16.00 51.80
C LEU A 62 29.29 15.95 52.01
N ASN A 63 30.12 15.31 51.15
CA ASN A 63 31.60 15.40 51.19
C ASN A 63 32.23 14.84 49.88
N PRO A 64 32.74 15.65 48.94
CA PRO A 64 33.34 15.16 47.69
C PRO A 64 34.79 14.68 47.85
N THR A 65 35.19 13.63 47.10
CA THR A 65 36.58 13.13 47.06
C THR A 65 37.47 13.99 46.15
N THR A 66 38.71 14.28 46.54
CA THR A 66 39.70 14.91 45.64
C THR A 66 40.64 13.84 45.09
N PRO A 67 40.68 13.59 43.77
CA PRO A 67 41.61 12.64 43.15
C PRO A 67 43.08 13.02 43.39
N GLN A 68 44.00 12.05 43.29
CA GLN A 68 45.42 12.26 43.53
C GLN A 68 46.07 13.04 42.37
N GLU A 69 46.54 14.26 42.63
CA GLU A 69 47.22 15.07 41.62
C GLU A 69 48.59 14.49 41.20
N LEU A 70 48.97 14.67 39.93
CA LEU A 70 50.31 14.35 39.42
C LEU A 70 51.37 15.11 40.22
N SER A 71 52.39 14.40 40.73
CA SER A 71 53.45 15.04 41.50
C SER A 71 54.29 15.99 40.62
N ILE A 72 54.99 16.96 41.23
CA ILE A 72 55.94 17.84 40.52
C ILE A 72 56.99 17.03 39.75
N LYS A 73 57.33 15.82 40.23
CA LYS A 73 58.25 14.90 39.56
C LYS A 73 57.60 14.28 38.31
N ASP A 74 56.32 13.91 38.38
CA ASP A 74 55.58 13.32 37.27
C ASP A 74 55.32 14.36 36.18
N LEU A 75 54.93 15.58 36.55
CA LEU A 75 54.77 16.70 35.61
C LEU A 75 56.06 17.08 34.86
N ARG A 76 57.24 16.76 35.43
CA ARG A 76 58.54 16.92 34.75
C ARG A 76 58.89 15.75 33.84
N LYS A 77 58.41 14.54 34.17
CA LYS A 77 58.67 13.29 33.45
C LYS A 77 57.74 13.16 32.23
N TYR A 78 56.44 13.32 32.44
CA TYR A 78 55.39 13.21 31.42
C TYR A 78 55.11 14.59 30.82
N LYS A 79 55.76 14.86 29.68
CA LYS A 79 55.72 16.16 29.01
C LYS A 79 54.58 16.30 28.00
N GLY A 80 53.78 15.24 27.80
CA GLY A 80 52.72 15.17 26.81
C GLY A 80 53.10 14.36 25.57
N PHE A 81 52.08 13.99 24.80
CA PHE A 81 52.19 13.03 23.71
C PHE A 81 53.12 13.50 22.57
N ASP A 82 53.13 14.81 22.28
CA ASP A 82 54.04 15.44 21.31
C ASP A 82 55.52 15.26 21.69
N SER A 83 55.84 15.29 22.99
CA SER A 83 57.19 15.02 23.50
C SER A 83 57.51 13.53 23.45
N PHE A 84 56.53 12.65 23.66
CA PHE A 84 56.70 11.20 23.54
C PHE A 84 57.09 10.81 22.11
N LEU A 85 56.34 11.27 21.09
CA LEU A 85 56.62 10.99 19.66
C LEU A 85 58.01 11.49 19.22
N ARG A 86 58.41 12.70 19.64
CA ARG A 86 59.75 13.25 19.37
C ARG A 86 60.87 12.47 20.04
N SER A 87 60.63 11.88 21.21
CA SER A 87 61.61 11.05 21.90
C SER A 87 61.77 9.67 21.23
N LYS A 88 60.66 9.05 20.82
CA LYS A 88 60.62 7.76 20.12
C LYS A 88 61.30 7.83 18.76
N SER A 89 60.94 8.81 17.92
CA SER A 89 61.57 9.02 16.60
C SER A 89 63.09 9.22 16.69
N LYS A 90 63.58 9.90 17.72
CA LYS A 90 65.01 10.06 18.00
C LYS A 90 65.69 8.75 18.43
N MET A 91 64.99 7.86 19.13
CA MET A 91 65.48 6.55 19.56
C MET A 91 65.42 5.49 18.43
N GLU A 92 64.39 5.51 17.60
CA GLU A 92 64.26 4.62 16.43
C GLU A 92 65.26 4.98 15.33
N ALA A 93 65.55 6.29 15.15
CA ALA A 93 66.65 6.74 14.30
C ALA A 93 68.03 6.20 14.75
N LEU A 94 68.17 5.78 16.02
CA LEU A 94 69.39 5.18 16.59
C LEU A 94 69.38 3.64 16.59
N LYS A 95 68.22 2.98 16.42
CA LYS A 95 68.08 1.51 16.35
C LYS A 95 67.56 1.09 14.97
N LYS A 96 68.45 0.91 14.00
CA LYS A 96 68.11 0.18 12.76
C LYS A 96 68.29 -1.33 12.96
N GLN A 97 67.22 -2.04 13.32
CA GLN A 97 67.01 -3.45 12.96
C GLN A 97 65.57 -3.94 13.24
N ASN A 98 64.92 -4.40 12.16
CA ASN A 98 63.80 -5.34 11.99
C ASN A 98 62.90 -5.73 13.19
N GLN A 99 61.59 -5.49 13.08
CA GLN A 99 60.57 -6.42 12.57
C GLN A 99 59.19 -5.70 12.64
N ALA A 100 58.51 -5.52 11.51
CA ALA A 100 57.11 -5.13 11.51
C ALA A 100 56.30 -6.39 11.84
N ILE A 101 55.74 -6.46 13.05
CA ILE A 101 54.79 -7.50 13.41
C ILE A 101 53.41 -6.98 13.04
N ASP A 102 52.79 -7.61 12.04
CA ASP A 102 51.42 -7.39 11.61
C ASP A 102 50.47 -8.03 12.64
N PHE A 103 50.34 -7.39 13.81
CA PHE A 103 49.26 -7.71 14.74
C PHE A 103 48.02 -6.93 14.32
N GLN A 104 46.90 -7.63 14.11
CA GLN A 104 45.60 -7.01 13.99
C GLN A 104 45.20 -6.48 15.39
N GLU A 105 45.49 -5.20 15.66
CA GLU A 105 45.21 -4.52 16.93
C GLU A 105 43.76 -4.75 17.39
N ILE A 106 43.56 -4.99 18.69
CA ILE A 106 42.22 -5.17 19.24
C ILE A 106 41.50 -3.82 19.25
N ARG A 107 40.28 -3.81 18.69
CA ARG A 107 39.35 -2.67 18.68
C ARG A 107 38.06 -3.14 19.31
N ALA A 108 37.93 -2.84 20.59
CA ALA A 108 36.89 -3.36 21.45
C ALA A 108 35.96 -2.28 21.97
N ALA A 109 34.76 -2.65 22.41
CA ALA A 109 33.86 -1.72 23.07
C ALA A 109 32.96 -2.47 24.05
N PHE A 110 32.64 -1.81 25.16
CA PHE A 110 31.70 -2.31 26.15
C PHE A 110 30.26 -2.06 25.69
N TYR A 111 29.41 -3.07 25.82
CA TYR A 111 28.00 -3.05 25.45
C TYR A 111 27.14 -3.26 26.70
N VAL A 112 26.14 -2.42 26.87
CA VAL A 112 25.16 -2.51 27.97
C VAL A 112 23.75 -2.62 27.40
N ASP A 113 22.91 -3.44 27.99
CA ASP A 113 21.54 -3.71 27.50
C ASP A 113 20.49 -2.74 28.05
N TRP A 114 20.79 -2.10 29.18
CA TRP A 114 19.94 -1.09 29.83
C TRP A 114 19.94 0.27 29.12
N ASP A 115 20.88 0.52 28.19
CA ASP A 115 20.88 1.71 27.34
C ASP A 115 20.60 1.35 25.86
N PRO A 116 19.42 1.71 25.33
CA PRO A 116 19.10 1.50 23.92
C PRO A 116 20.13 2.07 22.94
N GLN A 117 20.81 3.16 23.29
CA GLN A 117 21.86 3.77 22.46
C GLN A 117 23.04 2.83 22.25
N SER A 118 23.31 1.94 23.21
CA SER A 118 24.35 0.94 23.09
C SER A 118 24.08 -0.02 21.94
N LEU A 119 22.82 -0.46 21.78
CA LEU A 119 22.41 -1.32 20.67
C LEU A 119 22.45 -0.60 19.32
N PHE A 120 22.06 0.67 19.28
CA PHE A 120 22.11 1.47 18.04
C PHE A 120 23.55 1.73 17.59
N SER A 121 24.43 2.13 18.52
CA SER A 121 25.85 2.32 18.20
C SER A 121 26.47 0.99 17.74
N LEU A 122 26.15 -0.12 18.42
CA LEU A 122 26.57 -1.46 18.00
C LEU A 122 26.11 -1.77 16.56
N GLN A 123 24.83 -1.62 16.23
CA GLN A 123 24.29 -1.92 14.90
C GLN A 123 24.99 -1.15 13.78
N LYS A 124 25.30 0.12 14.02
CA LYS A 124 25.88 1.02 13.03
C LYS A 124 27.38 0.80 12.85
N ASN A 125 28.09 0.48 13.94
CA ASN A 125 29.55 0.53 14.00
C ASN A 125 30.22 -0.83 14.21
N ILE A 126 29.46 -1.94 14.24
CA ILE A 126 30.01 -3.29 14.42
C ILE A 126 31.10 -3.66 13.40
N ASP A 127 31.07 -3.08 12.20
CA ASP A 127 32.08 -3.30 11.16
C ASP A 127 33.43 -2.62 11.48
N LYS A 128 33.48 -1.79 12.53
CA LYS A 128 34.69 -1.11 13.04
C LYS A 128 35.30 -1.82 14.25
N LEU A 129 34.65 -2.86 14.76
CA LEU A 129 35.05 -3.60 15.95
C LEU A 129 35.52 -5.00 15.58
N ASN A 130 36.43 -5.56 16.36
CA ASN A 130 36.81 -6.99 16.27
C ASN A 130 36.55 -7.77 17.58
N MET A 131 36.16 -7.06 18.65
CA MET A 131 35.78 -7.61 19.94
C MET A 131 34.67 -6.76 20.57
N VAL A 132 33.72 -7.37 21.26
CA VAL A 132 32.71 -6.65 22.08
C VAL A 132 32.62 -7.31 23.44
N ILE A 133 32.51 -6.47 24.47
CA ILE A 133 32.43 -6.84 25.89
C ILE A 133 31.03 -6.54 26.42
N PRO A 134 30.06 -7.47 26.30
CA PRO A 134 28.71 -7.24 26.77
C PRO A 134 28.55 -7.52 28.27
N GLU A 135 27.87 -6.61 28.98
CA GLU A 135 27.46 -6.76 30.38
C GLU A 135 26.27 -7.70 30.50
N TRP A 136 26.53 -9.02 30.45
CA TRP A 136 25.48 -10.04 30.45
C TRP A 136 25.58 -11.03 31.60
N PHE A 137 26.70 -11.10 32.31
CA PHE A 137 26.93 -12.11 33.35
C PHE A 137 26.99 -11.41 34.71
N PHE A 138 26.15 -11.86 35.63
CA PHE A 138 26.02 -11.28 36.96
C PHE A 138 26.06 -12.37 38.03
N ILE A 139 26.42 -12.02 39.25
CA ILE A 139 26.34 -12.92 40.40
C ILE A 139 25.08 -12.60 41.19
N ASP A 140 24.17 -13.56 41.35
CA ASP A 140 22.96 -13.38 42.17
C ASP A 140 23.37 -13.17 43.64
N PRO A 141 23.03 -12.01 44.24
CA PRO A 141 23.48 -11.65 45.59
C PRO A 141 22.91 -12.53 46.70
N LYS A 142 21.84 -13.30 46.42
CA LYS A 142 21.19 -14.21 47.37
C LYS A 142 21.67 -15.64 47.25
N THR A 143 21.97 -16.10 46.02
CA THR A 143 22.25 -17.52 45.75
C THR A 143 23.71 -17.82 45.44
N ASP A 144 24.54 -16.79 45.21
CA ASP A 144 25.92 -16.89 44.73
C ASP A 144 26.00 -17.72 43.42
N LEU A 145 24.95 -17.69 42.59
CA LEU A 145 24.87 -18.36 41.29
C LEU A 145 25.07 -17.36 40.16
N LEU A 146 25.57 -17.86 39.02
CA LEU A 146 25.64 -17.08 37.78
C LEU A 146 24.22 -16.81 37.25
N ARG A 147 23.88 -15.53 37.10
CA ARG A 147 22.71 -15.02 36.39
C ARG A 147 23.15 -14.49 35.03
N THR A 148 22.41 -14.80 33.96
CA THR A 148 22.70 -14.29 32.62
C THR A 148 21.54 -13.49 32.06
N GLU A 149 21.84 -12.30 31.52
CA GLU A 149 20.89 -11.36 30.94
C GLU A 149 21.31 -11.05 29.51
N ILE A 150 21.13 -12.02 28.61
CA ILE A 150 21.64 -11.91 27.23
C ILE A 150 20.62 -11.18 26.35
N ASP A 151 21.00 -10.01 25.84
CA ASP A 151 20.24 -9.38 24.76
C ASP A 151 20.37 -10.18 23.46
N THR A 152 19.28 -10.85 23.10
CA THR A 152 19.19 -11.66 21.89
C THR A 152 19.32 -10.85 20.59
N ALA A 153 18.94 -9.57 20.60
CA ALA A 153 19.06 -8.68 19.44
C ALA A 153 20.53 -8.35 19.18
N ALA A 154 21.24 -7.84 20.20
CA ALA A 154 22.68 -7.60 20.16
C ALA A 154 23.46 -8.86 19.81
N LEU A 155 23.16 -10.01 20.44
CA LEU A 155 23.82 -11.28 20.15
C LEU A 155 23.72 -11.66 18.67
N LYS A 156 22.54 -11.49 18.05
CA LYS A 156 22.33 -11.79 16.63
C LYS A 156 23.19 -10.92 15.72
N ILE A 157 23.36 -9.65 16.06
CA ILE A 157 24.20 -8.69 15.32
C ILE A 157 25.67 -9.09 15.42
N MET A 158 26.17 -9.32 16.63
CA MET A 158 27.56 -9.71 16.87
C MET A 158 27.91 -11.03 16.18
N LYS A 159 27.02 -12.04 16.26
CA LYS A 159 27.20 -13.33 15.57
C LYS A 159 27.22 -13.19 14.05
N LYS A 160 26.39 -12.31 13.49
CA LYS A 160 26.36 -12.04 12.05
C LYS A 160 27.65 -11.36 11.57
N ALA A 161 28.23 -10.47 12.39
CA ALA A 161 29.47 -9.78 12.09
C ALA A 161 30.71 -10.68 12.24
N GLY A 162 30.62 -11.76 13.01
CA GLY A 162 31.74 -12.71 13.20
C GLY A 162 32.84 -12.20 14.12
N ILE A 163 32.54 -11.26 15.01
CA ILE A 163 33.48 -10.69 15.99
C ILE A 163 33.62 -11.57 17.25
N LYS A 164 34.67 -11.34 18.05
CA LYS A 164 34.82 -12.01 19.36
C LYS A 164 33.84 -11.41 20.37
N ILE A 165 33.08 -12.27 21.08
CA ILE A 165 32.14 -11.85 22.12
C ILE A 165 32.66 -12.35 23.47
N ILE A 166 33.04 -11.42 24.34
CA ILE A 166 33.70 -11.67 25.62
C ILE A 166 32.84 -11.03 26.73
N PRO A 167 31.76 -11.69 27.22
CA PRO A 167 30.93 -11.11 28.26
C PRO A 167 31.75 -10.75 29.50
N ILE A 168 31.38 -9.66 30.15
CA ILE A 168 31.91 -9.26 31.46
C ILE A 168 31.08 -9.91 32.57
N ILE A 169 31.74 -10.35 33.63
CA ILE A 169 31.13 -10.74 34.90
C ILE A 169 31.57 -9.78 36.00
N ASN A 170 30.59 -9.18 36.67
CA ASN A 170 30.82 -8.23 37.74
C ASN A 170 30.14 -8.62 39.06
N ASN A 171 30.46 -7.85 40.11
CA ASN A 171 29.90 -8.00 41.45
C ASN A 171 28.93 -6.88 41.85
N ILE A 172 28.18 -6.36 40.88
CA ILE A 172 27.12 -5.37 41.10
C ILE A 172 25.94 -6.00 41.84
N ASN A 173 25.39 -5.29 42.83
CA ASN A 173 24.26 -5.72 43.63
C ASN A 173 23.06 -4.78 43.46
N GLU A 174 22.06 -5.20 42.68
CA GLU A 174 20.80 -4.46 42.47
C GLU A 174 20.09 -4.07 43.78
N SER A 175 20.20 -4.88 44.83
CA SER A 175 19.56 -4.58 46.12
C SER A 175 20.22 -3.42 46.88
N LYS A 176 21.42 -2.99 46.45
CA LYS A 176 22.14 -1.79 46.91
C LYS A 176 22.04 -0.63 45.92
N GLY A 177 21.08 -0.66 44.99
CA GLY A 177 20.91 0.41 44.01
C GLY A 177 21.84 0.30 42.79
N GLY A 178 22.49 -0.84 42.59
CA GLY A 178 23.40 -1.05 41.46
C GLY A 178 24.88 -0.78 41.78
N ASP A 179 25.22 -0.59 43.06
CA ASP A 179 26.62 -0.46 43.50
C ASP A 179 27.34 -1.82 43.52
N PHE A 180 28.66 -1.78 43.41
CA PHE A 180 29.53 -2.95 43.61
C PHE A 180 29.45 -3.48 45.05
N ASP A 181 29.62 -4.80 45.21
CA ASP A 181 29.53 -5.45 46.51
C ASP A 181 30.70 -6.41 46.74
N GLY A 182 31.75 -5.94 47.42
CA GLY A 182 32.90 -6.77 47.79
C GLY A 182 32.55 -8.01 48.63
N ASP A 183 31.45 -7.98 49.40
CA ASP A 183 31.02 -9.13 50.20
C ASP A 183 30.54 -10.30 49.33
N LEU A 184 30.12 -10.02 48.09
CA LEU A 184 29.66 -11.02 47.13
C LEU A 184 30.83 -11.87 46.63
N VAL A 185 31.91 -11.21 46.24
CA VAL A 185 33.14 -11.85 45.75
C VAL A 185 33.85 -12.58 46.90
N HIS A 186 33.89 -11.98 48.10
CA HIS A 186 34.52 -12.59 49.28
C HIS A 186 33.98 -13.99 49.59
N ARG A 187 32.65 -14.15 49.57
CA ARG A 187 31.98 -15.44 49.82
C ARG A 187 32.31 -16.51 48.79
N ILE A 188 32.63 -16.13 47.56
CA ILE A 188 32.90 -17.06 46.46
C ILE A 188 34.37 -17.44 46.45
N LEU A 189 35.28 -16.48 46.63
CA LEU A 189 36.72 -16.75 46.58
C LEU A 189 37.20 -17.66 47.74
N HIS A 190 36.55 -17.57 48.90
CA HIS A 190 36.89 -18.32 50.12
C HIS A 190 36.21 -19.69 50.25
N ASP A 191 35.37 -20.09 49.29
CA ASP A 191 34.66 -21.37 49.31
C ASP A 191 34.95 -22.14 48.01
N ASP A 192 35.74 -23.22 48.13
CA ASP A 192 36.19 -24.02 46.98
C ASP A 192 35.02 -24.57 46.15
N LEU A 193 33.90 -24.95 46.78
CA LEU A 193 32.73 -25.50 46.08
C LEU A 193 32.00 -24.41 45.31
N LYS A 194 31.84 -23.21 45.91
CA LYS A 194 31.21 -22.07 45.22
C LYS A 194 32.08 -21.56 44.08
N ARG A 195 33.39 -21.48 44.29
CA ARG A 195 34.36 -21.07 43.27
C ARG A 195 34.33 -22.02 42.07
N GLU A 196 34.44 -23.33 42.31
CA GLU A 196 34.37 -24.32 41.25
C GLU A 196 33.03 -24.30 40.52
N ARG A 197 31.92 -24.14 41.26
CA ARG A 197 30.57 -24.03 40.68
C ARG A 197 30.45 -22.83 39.75
N LEU A 198 30.89 -21.64 40.18
CA LEU A 198 30.84 -20.44 39.35
C LEU A 198 31.65 -20.62 38.06
N ILE A 199 32.88 -21.16 38.15
CA ILE A 199 33.71 -21.44 36.98
C ILE A 199 33.01 -22.40 36.00
N ASN A 200 32.39 -23.46 36.52
CA ASN A 200 31.65 -24.43 35.70
C ASN A 200 30.41 -23.81 35.04
N ASP A 201 29.68 -22.94 35.74
CA ASP A 201 28.53 -22.22 35.20
C ASP A 201 28.93 -21.23 34.10
N ILE A 202 30.07 -20.53 34.26
CA ILE A 202 30.66 -19.69 33.22
C ILE A 202 30.94 -20.54 31.96
N ILE A 203 31.68 -21.64 32.10
CA ILE A 203 32.03 -22.53 30.97
C ILE A 203 30.78 -23.05 30.26
N LYS A 204 29.76 -23.45 31.02
CA LYS A 204 28.49 -23.93 30.49
C LYS A 204 27.80 -22.87 29.63
N ASN A 205 27.69 -21.64 30.12
CA ASN A 205 27.04 -20.54 29.39
C ASN A 205 27.85 -20.10 28.17
N LEU A 206 29.18 -20.00 28.28
CA LEU A 206 30.04 -19.70 27.13
C LEU A 206 29.86 -20.72 25.99
N LYS A 207 29.73 -22.01 26.31
CA LYS A 207 29.43 -23.07 25.32
C LYS A 207 28.03 -22.95 24.74
N GLN A 208 27.02 -22.75 25.59
CA GLN A 208 25.62 -22.65 25.18
C GLN A 208 25.43 -21.55 24.12
N TYR A 209 26.07 -20.40 24.30
CA TYR A 209 25.95 -19.24 23.41
C TYR A 209 27.14 -19.09 22.43
N LYS A 210 28.07 -20.05 22.42
CA LYS A 210 29.28 -20.07 21.56
C LYS A 210 30.12 -18.80 21.68
N LEU A 211 30.33 -18.30 22.89
CA LEU A 211 31.09 -17.08 23.19
C LEU A 211 32.60 -17.39 23.25
N GLN A 212 33.47 -16.37 23.13
CA GLN A 212 34.91 -16.57 22.87
C GLN A 212 35.78 -16.49 24.13
N GLY A 213 35.22 -16.08 25.27
CA GLY A 213 35.94 -15.92 26.53
C GLY A 213 35.08 -15.22 27.57
N ILE A 214 35.70 -14.82 28.68
CA ILE A 214 35.08 -14.06 29.77
C ILE A 214 36.02 -12.91 30.19
N ASN A 215 35.44 -11.75 30.53
CA ASN A 215 36.12 -10.63 31.15
C ASN A 215 35.73 -10.54 32.63
N ILE A 216 36.70 -10.52 33.54
CA ILE A 216 36.47 -10.43 34.98
C ILE A 216 36.56 -8.98 35.44
N ASP A 217 35.50 -8.50 36.08
CA ASP A 217 35.42 -7.13 36.59
C ASP A 217 34.92 -7.13 38.04
N PHE A 218 35.86 -7.38 38.95
CA PHE A 218 35.57 -7.42 40.38
C PHE A 218 36.13 -6.17 41.05
N GLU A 219 35.22 -5.37 41.60
CA GLU A 219 35.54 -4.11 42.27
C GLU A 219 35.20 -4.13 43.77
N GLU A 220 35.63 -3.10 44.50
CA GLU A 220 35.47 -2.96 45.96
C GLU A 220 35.98 -4.16 46.78
N PHE A 221 37.20 -4.60 46.49
CA PHE A 221 37.78 -5.80 47.08
C PHE A 221 38.03 -5.66 48.59
N LYS A 222 37.57 -6.62 49.40
CA LYS A 222 37.68 -6.59 50.88
C LYS A 222 38.75 -7.53 51.45
N GLU A 223 39.58 -8.13 50.60
CA GLU A 223 40.51 -9.17 51.05
C GLU A 223 41.79 -8.63 51.68
N ASN A 224 42.35 -9.42 52.60
CA ASN A 224 43.62 -9.11 53.25
C ASN A 224 44.86 -9.55 52.44
N SER A 225 44.66 -10.23 51.29
CA SER A 225 45.75 -10.71 50.42
C SER A 225 45.26 -11.02 49.00
N ASP A 226 46.15 -10.98 48.00
CA ASP A 226 45.87 -11.32 46.60
C ASP A 226 45.68 -12.83 46.31
N GLU A 227 46.02 -13.72 47.26
CA GLU A 227 46.07 -15.16 47.01
C GLU A 227 44.72 -15.76 46.53
N PRO A 228 43.55 -15.41 47.12
CA PRO A 228 42.27 -15.94 46.69
C PRO A 228 41.89 -15.57 45.25
N ILE A 229 42.13 -14.32 44.83
CA ILE A 229 41.83 -13.87 43.46
C ILE A 229 42.81 -14.46 42.45
N ILE A 230 44.09 -14.59 42.80
CA ILE A 230 45.09 -15.27 41.95
C ILE A 230 44.72 -16.75 41.76
N ALA A 231 44.27 -17.43 42.82
CA ALA A 231 43.84 -18.82 42.75
C ALA A 231 42.61 -18.98 41.85
N PHE A 232 41.60 -18.12 42.00
CA PHE A 232 40.43 -18.08 41.12
C PHE A 232 40.82 -17.85 39.66
N GLN A 233 41.62 -16.81 39.39
CA GLN A 233 42.01 -16.45 38.03
C GLN A 233 42.82 -17.57 37.37
N LYS A 234 43.73 -18.21 38.12
CA LYS A 234 44.48 -19.38 37.64
C LYS A 234 43.57 -20.55 37.28
N GLU A 235 42.64 -20.91 38.17
CA GLU A 235 41.73 -22.03 37.94
C GLU A 235 40.80 -21.78 36.74
N LEU A 236 40.28 -20.55 36.65
CA LEU A 236 39.48 -20.10 35.51
C LEU A 236 40.29 -20.16 34.21
N TYR A 237 41.49 -19.57 34.19
CA TYR A 237 42.39 -19.54 33.04
C TYR A 237 42.70 -20.94 32.53
N GLU A 238 43.17 -21.85 33.39
CA GLU A 238 43.53 -23.22 33.02
C GLU A 238 42.32 -23.99 32.44
N LYS A 239 41.13 -23.84 33.03
CA LYS A 239 39.91 -24.52 32.57
C LYS A 239 39.35 -23.96 31.26
N LEU A 240 39.42 -22.64 31.03
CA LEU A 240 38.93 -22.00 29.81
C LEU A 240 39.93 -22.16 28.64
N HIS A 241 41.24 -22.03 28.90
CA HIS A 241 42.28 -22.21 27.88
C HIS A 241 42.33 -23.63 27.33
N ALA A 242 42.10 -24.64 28.16
CA ALA A 242 41.97 -26.03 27.72
C ALA A 242 40.85 -26.23 26.67
N GLN A 243 39.95 -25.26 26.54
CA GLN A 243 38.81 -25.26 25.63
C GLN A 243 38.95 -24.24 24.49
N GLY A 244 40.11 -23.56 24.40
CA GLY A 244 40.37 -22.52 23.40
C GLY A 244 39.62 -21.20 23.65
N LEU A 245 39.16 -20.95 24.87
CA LEU A 245 38.50 -19.72 25.28
C LEU A 245 39.50 -18.79 25.98
N ILE A 246 39.37 -17.48 25.77
CA ILE A 246 40.24 -16.48 26.40
C ILE A 246 39.70 -16.02 27.76
N VAL A 247 40.59 -15.51 28.60
CA VAL A 247 40.27 -14.93 29.90
C VAL A 247 40.93 -13.56 29.99
N THR A 248 40.14 -12.54 30.29
CA THR A 248 40.59 -11.16 30.42
C THR A 248 40.10 -10.57 31.74
N GLN A 249 40.69 -9.45 32.16
CA GLN A 249 40.36 -8.82 33.44
C GLN A 249 40.48 -7.30 33.35
N ASP A 250 39.48 -6.61 33.90
CA ASP A 250 39.50 -5.15 34.09
C ASP A 250 40.39 -4.78 35.27
N ILE A 251 41.18 -3.73 35.11
CA ILE A 251 42.04 -3.17 36.15
C ILE A 251 41.89 -1.66 36.20
N MET A 252 41.69 -1.13 37.41
CA MET A 252 41.58 0.29 37.66
C MET A 252 42.95 0.98 37.57
N ALA A 253 42.92 2.24 37.15
CA ALA A 253 44.05 3.15 37.32
C ALA A 253 44.26 3.48 38.81
N ASP A 254 45.53 3.55 39.24
CA ASP A 254 45.94 3.98 40.59
C ASP A 254 45.41 3.14 41.76
N ASN A 255 44.88 1.94 41.50
CA ASN A 255 44.43 1.01 42.53
C ASN A 255 45.49 -0.07 42.83
N GLY A 256 45.83 -0.24 44.11
CA GLY A 256 46.76 -1.26 44.61
C GLY A 256 46.09 -2.57 45.05
N ASP A 257 44.80 -2.74 44.81
CA ASP A 257 44.00 -3.88 45.27
C ASP A 257 44.47 -5.24 44.73
N PHE A 258 45.26 -5.26 43.64
CA PHE A 258 45.67 -6.48 42.98
C PHE A 258 47.17 -6.55 42.66
N ASN A 259 47.76 -7.73 42.84
CA ASN A 259 49.07 -8.07 42.26
C ASN A 259 48.97 -8.34 40.75
N ILE A 260 49.00 -7.25 39.98
CA ILE A 260 48.86 -7.26 38.51
C ILE A 260 49.92 -8.17 37.84
N LYS A 261 51.16 -8.17 38.33
CA LYS A 261 52.22 -9.04 37.81
C LYS A 261 51.93 -10.54 37.96
N ALA A 262 51.26 -10.93 39.04
CA ALA A 262 50.84 -12.32 39.24
C ALA A 262 49.63 -12.66 38.36
N LEU A 263 48.63 -11.79 38.30
CA LEU A 263 47.40 -12.00 37.53
C LEU A 263 47.64 -11.99 36.01
N ALA A 264 48.60 -11.22 35.50
CA ALA A 264 48.93 -11.21 34.07
C ALA A 264 49.46 -12.54 33.52
N LYS A 265 49.83 -13.49 34.40
CA LYS A 265 50.15 -14.87 33.98
C LYS A 265 48.91 -15.69 33.64
N TYR A 266 47.76 -15.29 34.18
CA TYR A 266 46.47 -15.99 34.09
C TYR A 266 45.40 -15.13 33.39
N ASN A 267 45.85 -14.20 32.54
CA ASN A 267 45.01 -13.42 31.66
C ASN A 267 45.68 -13.30 30.29
N ASP A 268 44.88 -13.40 29.23
CA ASP A 268 45.30 -13.11 27.87
C ASP A 268 45.55 -11.62 27.69
N TYR A 269 44.60 -10.80 28.17
CA TYR A 269 44.66 -9.35 28.15
C TYR A 269 44.19 -8.74 29.47
N MET A 270 44.78 -7.61 29.82
CA MET A 270 44.42 -6.77 30.96
C MET A 270 43.82 -5.47 30.42
N PHE A 271 42.57 -5.19 30.77
CA PHE A 271 41.82 -4.02 30.33
C PHE A 271 42.09 -2.88 31.33
N LEU A 272 43.00 -1.97 30.97
CA LEU A 272 43.38 -0.84 31.82
C LEU A 272 42.36 0.28 31.67
N MET A 273 41.56 0.52 32.71
CA MET A 273 40.54 1.57 32.78
C MET A 273 41.18 2.94 32.94
N ALA A 274 41.62 3.52 31.81
CA ALA A 274 42.24 4.83 31.72
C ALA A 274 41.19 5.95 31.56
N TYR A 275 40.21 5.95 32.44
CA TYR A 275 39.16 6.96 32.60
C TYR A 275 38.75 7.06 34.08
N ASP A 276 37.82 7.95 34.41
CA ASP A 276 37.45 8.29 35.79
C ASP A 276 38.61 8.86 36.64
N GLU A 277 39.52 9.63 36.02
CA GLU A 277 40.48 10.48 36.77
C GLU A 277 39.73 11.41 37.73
N HIS A 278 38.57 11.91 37.28
CA HIS A 278 37.52 12.52 38.10
C HIS A 278 36.20 11.79 37.82
N TYR A 279 35.46 11.43 38.88
CA TYR A 279 34.25 10.60 38.84
C TYR A 279 33.07 11.24 39.61
N ALA A 280 31.87 10.64 39.56
CA ALA A 280 30.63 11.22 40.09
C ALA A 280 30.74 11.77 41.53
N GLY A 281 31.40 11.03 42.43
CA GLY A 281 31.64 11.41 43.82
C GLY A 281 32.85 12.33 44.06
N SER A 282 33.62 12.68 43.03
CA SER A 282 34.82 13.51 43.16
C SER A 282 34.55 15.01 42.95
N VAL A 283 35.59 15.84 43.08
CA VAL A 283 35.57 17.23 42.57
C VAL A 283 35.56 17.25 41.03
N PRO A 284 34.99 18.29 40.39
CA PRO A 284 34.97 18.40 38.92
C PRO A 284 36.37 18.46 38.31
N GLY A 285 36.58 17.75 37.20
CA GLY A 285 37.84 17.75 36.45
C GLY A 285 37.81 16.86 35.21
N ALA A 286 38.96 16.72 34.55
CA ALA A 286 39.09 15.95 33.31
C ALA A 286 38.77 14.47 33.55
N ILE A 287 38.14 13.81 32.56
CA ILE A 287 37.73 12.41 32.68
C ILE A 287 38.93 11.49 32.45
N SER A 288 39.79 11.85 31.49
CA SER A 288 40.97 11.08 31.13
C SER A 288 42.04 12.02 30.57
N SER A 289 42.78 12.74 31.43
CA SER A 289 43.80 13.67 30.95
C SER A 289 44.99 12.93 30.32
N GLN A 290 45.49 13.45 29.21
CA GLN A 290 46.56 12.77 28.43
C GLN A 290 47.79 12.40 29.27
N LYS A 291 48.26 13.30 30.16
CA LYS A 291 49.45 13.04 30.99
C LYS A 291 49.19 12.01 32.08
N TRP A 292 47.97 11.97 32.60
CA TRP A 292 47.58 10.94 33.55
C TRP A 292 47.52 9.58 32.85
N THR A 293 46.89 9.50 31.67
CA THR A 293 46.87 8.31 30.82
C THR A 293 48.28 7.80 30.46
N GLU A 294 49.21 8.72 30.14
CA GLU A 294 50.62 8.38 29.89
C GLU A 294 51.30 7.76 31.13
N ARG A 295 51.04 8.30 32.32
CA ARG A 295 51.63 7.80 33.57
C ARG A 295 51.12 6.42 33.90
N ILE A 296 49.80 6.22 33.94
CA ILE A 296 49.19 4.95 34.35
C ILE A 296 49.59 3.83 33.39
N LEU A 297 49.60 4.10 32.07
CA LEU A 297 50.07 3.09 31.10
C LEU A 297 51.55 2.78 31.30
N ASP A 298 52.41 3.79 31.50
CA ASP A 298 53.84 3.59 31.75
C ASP A 298 54.12 2.87 33.07
N GLU A 299 53.27 3.02 34.09
CA GLU A 299 53.41 2.31 35.37
C GLU A 299 53.05 0.84 35.23
N ILE A 300 51.90 0.53 34.63
CA ILE A 300 51.45 -0.85 34.41
C ILE A 300 52.39 -1.60 33.46
N ALA A 301 52.86 -0.93 32.38
CA ALA A 301 53.79 -1.53 31.43
C ALA A 301 55.20 -1.81 31.99
N LYS A 302 55.56 -1.28 33.18
CA LYS A 302 56.77 -1.71 33.90
C LYS A 302 56.58 -3.08 34.57
N GLU A 303 55.36 -3.43 34.91
CA GLU A 303 55.05 -4.66 35.62
C GLU A 303 54.72 -5.81 34.68
N ILE A 304 54.04 -5.51 33.56
CA ILE A 304 53.55 -6.50 32.58
C ILE A 304 53.85 -6.09 31.13
N PRO A 305 53.93 -7.05 30.18
CA PRO A 305 54.14 -6.73 28.77
C PRO A 305 53.06 -5.81 28.19
N SER A 306 53.46 -4.81 27.40
CA SER A 306 52.52 -3.86 26.79
C SER A 306 51.56 -4.52 25.80
N ASP A 307 51.98 -5.58 25.13
CA ASP A 307 51.18 -6.40 24.21
C ASP A 307 50.12 -7.27 24.91
N LYS A 308 50.03 -7.21 26.25
CA LYS A 308 48.92 -7.72 27.06
C LYS A 308 47.95 -6.65 27.54
N ILE A 309 48.25 -5.36 27.34
CA ILE A 309 47.43 -4.27 27.85
C ILE A 309 46.44 -3.83 26.77
N ILE A 310 45.15 -3.80 27.08
CA ILE A 310 44.13 -3.11 26.28
C ILE A 310 43.82 -1.80 27.00
N LEU A 311 44.11 -0.66 26.37
CA LEU A 311 43.84 0.65 26.98
C LEU A 311 42.37 1.00 26.82
N CYS A 312 41.63 1.07 27.92
CA CYS A 312 40.22 1.44 27.91
C CYS A 312 40.08 2.95 28.07
N PHE A 313 39.22 3.59 27.28
CA PHE A 313 39.08 5.05 27.24
C PHE A 313 37.60 5.47 27.31
N ALA A 314 37.36 6.67 27.82
CA ALA A 314 36.02 7.20 28.03
C ALA A 314 35.34 7.63 26.71
N GLY A 315 34.05 7.33 26.61
CA GLY A 315 33.13 7.91 25.64
C GLY A 315 32.04 8.73 26.32
N TYR A 316 32.28 9.32 27.49
CA TYR A 316 31.27 10.00 28.30
C TYR A 316 31.89 11.18 29.06
N GLY A 317 31.10 11.80 29.93
CA GLY A 317 31.50 12.84 30.86
C GLY A 317 30.63 12.88 32.10
N TYR A 318 30.79 13.93 32.90
CA TYR A 318 30.02 14.17 34.12
C TYR A 318 29.59 15.63 34.21
N ASP A 319 28.38 15.87 34.74
CA ASP A 319 27.86 17.19 35.11
C ASP A 319 27.73 17.29 36.63
N TRP A 320 28.62 18.07 37.25
CA TRP A 320 28.61 18.36 38.68
C TRP A 320 27.78 19.61 38.99
N GLU A 321 26.63 19.43 39.65
CA GLU A 321 25.94 20.53 40.34
C GLU A 321 26.69 20.89 41.63
N GLN A 322 26.72 22.17 41.98
CA GLN A 322 27.40 22.65 43.19
C GLN A 322 26.93 21.92 44.46
N ASN A 323 27.89 21.27 45.14
CA ASN A 323 27.66 20.46 46.36
C ASN A 323 26.73 19.26 46.13
N LYS A 324 26.74 18.69 44.92
CA LYS A 324 26.02 17.48 44.57
C LYS A 324 26.94 16.46 43.87
N GLU A 325 26.45 15.23 43.79
CA GLU A 325 27.08 14.21 42.96
C GLU A 325 26.94 14.61 41.50
N ALA A 326 27.96 14.29 40.72
CA ALA A 326 27.84 14.43 39.29
C ALA A 326 26.88 13.38 38.73
N ILE A 327 26.14 13.76 37.70
CA ILE A 327 25.45 12.81 36.86
C ILE A 327 26.32 12.49 35.65
N THR A 328 26.38 11.22 35.25
CA THR A 328 27.01 10.82 33.99
C THR A 328 26.26 11.47 32.83
N VAL A 329 27.00 12.04 31.88
CA VAL A 329 26.45 12.60 30.65
C VAL A 329 27.16 11.99 29.45
N THR A 330 26.40 11.65 28.42
CA THR A 330 26.93 11.27 27.10
C THR A 330 27.50 12.50 26.37
N TYR A 331 28.25 12.27 25.29
CA TYR A 331 28.73 13.36 24.43
C TYR A 331 27.57 14.25 23.93
N ASP A 332 26.50 13.62 23.43
CA ASP A 332 25.31 14.31 22.93
C ASP A 332 24.61 15.13 24.03
N GLU A 333 24.48 14.59 25.25
CA GLU A 333 23.89 15.32 26.38
C GLU A 333 24.74 16.53 26.80
N ALA A 334 26.06 16.39 26.83
CA ALA A 334 26.97 17.50 27.13
C ALA A 334 26.81 18.66 26.12
N LEU A 335 26.72 18.36 24.81
CA LEU A 335 26.46 19.38 23.79
C LEU A 335 25.07 20.03 23.94
N SER A 336 24.07 19.22 24.31
CA SER A 336 22.69 19.68 24.51
C SER A 336 22.59 20.64 25.69
N LEU A 337 23.24 20.32 26.82
CA LEU A 337 23.36 21.20 27.99
C LEU A 337 24.09 22.49 27.64
N ALA A 338 25.22 22.42 26.93
CA ALA A 338 25.95 23.61 26.50
C ALA A 338 25.07 24.52 25.61
N LYS A 339 24.29 23.94 24.69
CA LYS A 339 23.37 24.68 23.82
C LYS A 339 22.20 25.28 24.59
N GLN A 340 21.56 24.51 25.47
CA GLN A 340 20.41 24.92 26.28
C GLN A 340 20.74 26.14 27.15
N TYR A 341 21.92 26.16 27.76
CA TYR A 341 22.33 27.23 28.67
C TYR A 341 23.23 28.28 28.00
N GLY A 342 23.45 28.20 26.69
CA GLY A 342 24.31 29.12 25.95
C GLY A 342 25.76 29.15 26.46
N ALA A 343 26.25 28.01 26.96
CA ALA A 343 27.60 27.87 27.48
C ALA A 343 28.61 27.62 26.34
N THR A 344 29.80 28.19 26.49
CA THR A 344 30.91 27.98 25.55
C THR A 344 31.75 26.78 25.99
N ILE A 345 31.87 25.79 25.10
CA ILE A 345 32.74 24.63 25.31
C ILE A 345 34.20 25.04 25.13
N THR A 346 35.04 24.65 26.08
CA THR A 346 36.48 24.90 26.09
C THR A 346 37.23 23.58 25.99
N PHE A 347 38.08 23.45 24.97
CA PHE A 347 39.04 22.35 24.82
C PHE A 347 40.34 22.73 25.53
N ASP A 348 40.82 21.89 26.45
CA ASP A 348 42.07 22.15 27.18
C ASP A 348 43.26 21.54 26.43
N ASN A 349 44.17 22.39 25.92
CA ASN A 349 45.33 21.95 25.12
C ASN A 349 46.40 21.16 25.91
N THR A 350 46.22 20.98 27.22
CA THR A 350 47.11 20.22 28.09
C THR A 350 46.53 18.88 28.53
N THR A 351 45.22 18.80 28.75
CA THR A 351 44.52 17.56 29.12
C THR A 351 43.83 16.90 27.92
N TYR A 352 43.59 17.65 26.85
CA TYR A 352 42.80 17.30 25.66
C TYR A 352 41.33 16.97 25.94
N ASN A 353 40.80 17.33 27.12
CA ASN A 353 39.41 17.13 27.48
C ASN A 353 38.59 18.41 27.24
N ASN A 354 37.27 18.26 27.07
CA ASN A 354 36.34 19.35 26.92
C ASN A 354 35.68 19.71 28.26
N SER A 355 35.39 21.00 28.46
CA SER A 355 34.65 21.46 29.63
C SER A 355 33.80 22.71 29.37
N PHE A 356 32.77 22.91 30.18
CA PHE A 356 32.04 24.18 30.27
C PHE A 356 31.38 24.34 31.65
N SER A 357 30.85 25.53 31.92
CA SER A 357 30.07 25.81 33.13
C SER A 357 28.78 26.52 32.78
N TYR A 358 27.72 26.24 33.52
CA TYR A 358 26.43 26.91 33.36
C TYR A 358 25.73 27.15 34.69
N LYS A 359 24.60 27.86 34.66
CA LYS A 359 23.69 27.99 35.79
C LYS A 359 22.31 27.46 35.43
N ASP A 360 21.74 26.59 36.26
CA ASP A 360 20.40 26.04 36.03
C ASP A 360 19.30 27.11 36.24
N GLY A 361 18.03 26.76 35.96
CA GLY A 361 16.90 27.68 36.14
C GLY A 361 16.66 28.13 37.59
N ARG A 362 17.32 27.48 38.57
CA ARG A 362 17.28 27.79 40.01
C ARG A 362 18.51 28.62 40.44
N GLY A 363 19.45 28.87 39.52
CA GLY A 363 20.68 29.63 39.76
C GLY A 363 21.85 28.81 40.32
N ASN A 364 21.73 27.48 40.42
CA ASN A 364 22.81 26.60 40.87
C ASN A 364 23.90 26.53 39.81
N LYS A 365 25.18 26.52 40.22
CA LYS A 365 26.31 26.41 39.30
C LYS A 365 26.58 24.94 38.96
N HIS A 366 26.78 24.68 37.68
CA HIS A 366 27.18 23.38 37.14
C HIS A 366 28.55 23.46 36.46
N GLN A 367 29.30 22.36 36.51
CA GLN A 367 30.56 22.18 35.79
C GLN A 367 30.51 20.84 35.05
N VAL A 368 30.67 20.88 33.74
CA VAL A 368 30.60 19.70 32.88
C VAL A 368 31.98 19.45 32.28
N TYR A 369 32.48 18.22 32.39
CA TYR A 369 33.68 17.74 31.71
C TYR A 369 33.36 16.47 30.94
N PHE A 370 33.85 16.36 29.71
CA PHE A 370 33.55 15.21 28.84
C PHE A 370 34.64 14.99 27.78
N THR A 371 34.67 13.77 27.23
CA THR A 371 35.56 13.38 26.13
C THR A 371 34.83 13.39 24.79
N ASP A 372 35.56 13.65 23.70
CA ASP A 372 35.02 13.53 22.35
C ASP A 372 35.98 12.87 21.36
N ALA A 373 35.65 12.89 20.07
CA ALA A 373 36.50 12.28 19.05
C ALA A 373 37.89 12.92 18.92
N ALA A 374 38.08 14.19 19.28
CA ALA A 374 39.40 14.82 19.28
C ALA A 374 40.24 14.33 20.48
N THR A 375 39.64 14.29 21.67
CA THR A 375 40.25 13.69 22.88
C THR A 375 40.71 12.25 22.62
N ASN A 376 39.80 11.44 22.08
CA ASN A 376 40.02 10.01 21.91
C ASN A 376 40.97 9.69 20.75
N PHE A 377 41.05 10.54 19.72
CA PHE A 377 42.05 10.37 18.66
C PHE A 377 43.47 10.40 19.23
N ASN A 378 43.77 11.36 20.10
CA ASN A 378 45.09 11.48 20.74
C ASN A 378 45.36 10.29 21.68
N THR A 379 44.36 9.86 22.46
CA THR A 379 44.46 8.73 23.39
C THR A 379 44.72 7.40 22.68
N ILE A 380 43.93 7.09 21.63
CA ILE A 380 44.08 5.84 20.86
C ILE A 380 45.41 5.84 20.10
N ARG A 381 45.79 6.98 19.52
CA ARG A 381 47.08 7.12 18.84
C ARG A 381 48.25 6.91 19.80
N PHE A 382 48.16 7.40 21.04
CA PHE A 382 49.14 7.12 22.07
C PHE A 382 49.23 5.63 22.38
N ALA A 383 48.11 4.94 22.56
CA ALA A 383 48.07 3.50 22.83
C ALA A 383 48.70 2.65 21.71
N ASP A 384 48.39 2.97 20.46
CA ASP A 384 48.97 2.30 19.29
C ASP A 384 50.48 2.55 19.19
N GLU A 385 50.92 3.79 19.40
CA GLU A 385 52.34 4.16 19.38
C GLU A 385 53.13 3.58 20.55
N TYR A 386 52.49 3.38 21.69
CA TYR A 386 53.09 2.72 22.84
C TYR A 386 53.28 1.20 22.61
N GLY A 387 52.52 0.60 21.69
CA GLY A 387 52.57 -0.84 21.40
C GLY A 387 51.72 -1.65 22.38
N THR A 388 50.53 -1.15 22.69
CA THR A 388 49.51 -1.91 23.45
C THR A 388 48.87 -3.00 22.59
N ALA A 389 48.16 -3.95 23.20
CA ALA A 389 47.40 -4.98 22.48
C ALA A 389 46.22 -4.40 21.66
N GLY A 390 45.74 -3.22 22.06
CA GLY A 390 44.60 -2.54 21.45
C GLY A 390 43.94 -1.56 22.42
N THR A 391 42.72 -1.14 22.05
CA THR A 391 41.93 -0.20 22.85
C THR A 391 40.50 -0.68 23.03
N ALA A 392 39.84 -0.21 24.09
CA ALA A 392 38.42 -0.49 24.37
C ALA A 392 37.63 0.77 24.74
N LEU A 393 36.50 1.00 24.08
CA LEU A 393 35.59 2.13 24.38
C LEU A 393 34.65 1.77 25.55
N TRP A 394 34.70 2.54 26.64
CA TRP A 394 33.64 2.58 27.65
C TRP A 394 32.77 3.83 27.45
N ARG A 395 31.56 3.73 26.89
CA ARG A 395 30.88 2.53 26.37
C ARG A 395 30.13 2.85 25.08
N LEU A 396 29.65 1.82 24.37
CA LEU A 396 28.79 2.01 23.21
C LEU A 396 27.51 2.77 23.61
N GLY A 397 27.16 3.77 22.81
CA GLY A 397 25.95 4.59 22.96
C GLY A 397 26.20 5.95 23.58
N SER A 398 27.31 6.15 24.31
CA SER A 398 27.63 7.43 24.96
C SER A 398 28.57 8.30 24.14
N GLU A 399 29.29 7.70 23.18
CA GLU A 399 30.45 8.30 22.52
C GLU A 399 30.09 9.35 21.45
N ASP A 400 31.10 10.16 21.12
CA ASP A 400 31.06 11.00 19.92
C ASP A 400 31.11 10.15 18.65
N GLY A 401 30.06 10.21 17.84
CA GLY A 401 29.94 9.44 16.61
C GLY A 401 31.06 9.68 15.58
N ARG A 402 31.79 10.80 15.65
CA ARG A 402 32.95 11.09 14.79
C ARG A 402 34.11 10.12 15.04
N LEU A 403 34.20 9.48 16.21
CA LEU A 403 35.22 8.49 16.59
C LEU A 403 35.30 7.32 15.58
N TRP A 404 34.16 6.88 15.08
CA TRP A 404 34.05 5.73 14.18
C TRP A 404 34.67 5.95 12.79
N HIS A 405 35.07 7.19 12.46
CA HIS A 405 35.83 7.49 11.24
C HIS A 405 37.26 6.98 11.25
N TYR A 406 37.83 6.73 12.44
CA TYR A 406 39.22 6.28 12.56
C TYR A 406 39.39 5.05 13.46
N TYR A 407 38.38 4.62 14.23
CA TYR A 407 38.57 3.59 15.26
C TYR A 407 39.12 2.24 14.74
N ASN A 408 38.75 1.83 13.52
CA ASN A 408 39.22 0.58 12.92
C ASN A 408 40.62 0.66 12.28
N ARG A 409 41.29 1.82 12.37
CA ARG A 409 42.61 2.05 11.77
C ARG A 409 43.68 1.92 12.86
N SER A 410 44.86 1.41 12.50
CA SER A 410 46.06 1.65 13.28
C SER A 410 46.48 3.10 13.11
N LEU A 411 46.71 3.79 14.23
CA LEU A 411 47.11 5.19 14.27
C LEU A 411 48.62 5.34 14.53
N THR A 412 49.43 4.30 14.35
CA THR A 412 50.90 4.44 14.40
C THR A 412 51.44 5.37 13.31
N ASN A 413 52.64 5.92 13.50
CA ASN A 413 53.36 6.78 12.57
C ASN A 413 53.57 6.08 11.25
N GLU A 414 53.95 4.79 11.28
CA GLU A 414 54.11 3.98 10.08
C GLU A 414 52.78 3.88 9.30
N SER A 415 51.66 3.62 9.99
CA SER A 415 50.34 3.54 9.39
C SER A 415 49.87 4.88 8.80
N ILE A 416 50.03 5.99 9.55
CA ILE A 416 49.62 7.33 9.10
C ILE A 416 50.48 7.83 7.93
N ILE A 417 51.79 7.52 7.91
CA ILE A 417 52.66 7.83 6.76
C ILE A 417 52.22 7.03 5.52
N LYS A 418 51.84 5.76 5.70
CA LYS A 418 51.36 4.89 4.61
C LYS A 418 49.98 5.30 4.10
N SER A 419 49.10 5.78 4.96
CA SER A 419 47.76 6.25 4.63
C SER A 419 47.34 7.42 5.54
N SER A 420 47.40 8.64 5.00
CA SER A 420 47.00 9.84 5.75
C SER A 420 45.51 9.84 6.11
N PHE A 421 45.19 10.42 7.27
CA PHE A 421 43.82 10.64 7.74
C PHE A 421 43.37 12.07 7.42
N ASP A 422 42.16 12.24 6.89
CA ASP A 422 41.59 13.55 6.59
C ASP A 422 40.83 14.10 7.81
N PHE A 423 41.48 14.96 8.60
CA PHE A 423 40.88 15.55 9.80
C PHE A 423 39.62 16.40 9.52
N ARG A 424 39.37 16.83 8.28
CA ARG A 424 38.16 17.60 7.93
C ARG A 424 36.87 16.80 8.10
N VAL A 425 36.95 15.46 8.12
CA VAL A 425 35.77 14.62 8.39
C VAL A 425 35.26 14.78 9.82
N LEU A 426 36.11 15.23 10.75
CA LEU A 426 35.76 15.49 12.14
C LEU A 426 35.16 16.90 12.35
N GLU A 427 35.28 17.81 11.37
CA GLU A 427 34.83 19.21 11.50
C GLU A 427 33.30 19.40 11.46
N LYS A 428 32.56 18.37 11.03
CA LYS A 428 31.10 18.36 11.06
C LYS A 428 30.62 17.54 12.24
N VAL A 429 29.90 18.19 13.15
CA VAL A 429 29.31 17.52 14.30
C VAL A 429 27.86 17.21 13.98
N HIS A 430 27.55 15.92 13.97
CA HIS A 430 26.19 15.45 13.92
C HIS A 430 25.90 14.86 15.30
N MET A 431 24.80 15.28 15.94
CA MET A 431 24.29 14.54 17.08
C MET A 431 24.11 13.09 16.63
N SER A 432 24.52 12.14 17.46
CA SER A 432 24.18 10.75 17.22
C SER A 432 22.65 10.63 17.16
N PHE A 433 22.12 9.53 16.59
CA PHE A 433 20.68 9.29 16.52
C PHE A 433 20.10 8.95 17.90
N SER A 434 20.54 9.67 18.93
CA SER A 434 20.04 9.57 20.27
C SER A 434 18.55 9.91 20.27
N THR A 435 17.84 9.23 21.17
CA THR A 435 16.45 9.50 21.50
C THR A 435 16.21 11.01 21.56
N PRO A 436 15.09 11.52 21.02
CA PRO A 436 14.72 12.91 21.18
C PRO A 436 14.80 13.30 22.66
N ASP A 437 15.19 14.54 22.95
CA ASP A 437 15.05 15.02 24.33
C ASP A 437 13.56 15.16 24.63
N TYR A 438 13.08 14.33 25.55
CA TYR A 438 11.73 14.43 26.06
C TYR A 438 11.67 15.40 27.22
N ILE A 439 10.88 16.47 27.07
CA ILE A 439 10.62 17.41 28.16
C ILE A 439 9.18 17.22 28.64
N GLY A 440 9.01 16.78 29.88
CA GLY A 440 7.71 16.52 30.48
C GLY A 440 7.24 15.07 30.31
N GLU A 441 5.99 14.81 30.73
CA GLU A 441 5.37 13.48 30.79
C GLU A 441 4.02 13.47 30.08
N GLY A 442 3.64 12.33 29.49
CA GLY A 442 2.36 12.13 28.80
C GLY A 442 2.47 11.71 27.33
N GLU A 443 1.33 11.59 26.66
CA GLU A 443 1.21 10.89 25.36
C GLU A 443 0.91 11.83 24.17
N VAL A 444 0.86 13.14 24.41
CA VAL A 444 0.72 14.15 23.34
C VAL A 444 2.06 14.82 23.11
N LEU A 445 2.52 14.79 21.86
CA LEU A 445 3.86 15.17 21.45
C LEU A 445 3.85 16.52 20.72
N ASN A 446 4.78 17.39 21.09
CA ASN A 446 5.04 18.65 20.41
C ASN A 446 6.53 18.85 20.18
N VAL A 447 6.95 18.90 18.91
CA VAL A 447 8.34 19.21 18.56
C VAL A 447 8.63 20.68 18.85
N LEU A 448 9.64 20.94 19.66
CA LEU A 448 10.14 22.28 20.00
C LEU A 448 11.23 22.76 19.03
N THR A 449 12.13 21.87 18.60
CA THR A 449 13.28 22.20 17.74
C THR A 449 13.56 21.13 16.69
N ASP A 450 13.99 21.56 15.49
CA ASP A 450 14.51 20.69 14.44
C ASP A 450 16.02 20.44 14.61
N PRO A 451 16.54 19.28 14.15
CA PRO A 451 17.97 19.01 14.16
C PRO A 451 18.74 19.86 13.13
N GLN A 452 19.82 20.49 13.59
CA GLN A 452 20.77 21.24 12.77
C GLN A 452 22.18 20.67 12.99
N PRO A 453 22.99 20.50 11.92
CA PRO A 453 24.37 20.06 12.08
C PRO A 453 25.19 21.14 12.79
N GLY A 454 26.10 20.70 13.64
CA GLY A 454 27.09 21.53 14.29
C GLY A 454 28.37 21.62 13.48
N LYS A 455 29.22 22.56 13.86
CA LYS A 455 30.48 22.84 13.20
C LYS A 455 31.56 23.08 14.23
N ILE A 456 32.67 22.38 14.08
CA ILE A 456 33.88 22.58 14.85
C ILE A 456 35.04 22.93 13.91
N LYS A 457 36.06 23.59 14.45
CA LYS A 457 37.30 23.88 13.75
C LYS A 457 38.45 23.23 14.52
N LEU A 458 39.19 22.35 13.84
CA LEU A 458 40.36 21.69 14.43
C LEU A 458 41.65 22.40 14.06
N GLN A 459 42.64 22.32 14.96
CA GLN A 459 44.04 22.55 14.62
C GLN A 459 44.84 21.29 14.91
N THR A 460 45.73 20.93 14.00
CA THR A 460 46.56 19.73 14.11
C THR A 460 48.02 20.09 13.98
N ASP A 461 48.91 19.41 14.69
CA ASP A 461 50.34 19.46 14.39
C ASP A 461 50.62 18.55 13.18
N PRO A 462 50.98 19.10 12.00
CA PRO A 462 51.19 18.30 10.80
C PRO A 462 52.45 17.42 10.86
N LYS A 463 53.38 17.67 11.79
CA LYS A 463 54.60 16.85 11.94
C LYS A 463 54.32 15.60 12.75
N GLU A 464 53.62 15.78 13.86
CA GLU A 464 53.34 14.71 14.82
C GLU A 464 51.93 14.12 14.66
N SER A 465 51.12 14.64 13.72
CA SER A 465 49.75 14.20 13.41
C SER A 465 48.86 14.04 14.64
N ILE A 466 48.90 15.03 15.54
CA ILE A 466 48.04 15.12 16.74
C ILE A 466 47.07 16.29 16.61
N ILE A 467 45.92 16.19 17.29
CA ILE A 467 44.97 17.31 17.40
C ILE A 467 45.40 18.17 18.58
N THR A 468 45.69 19.45 18.33
CA THR A 468 46.26 20.37 19.33
C THR A 468 45.26 21.39 19.86
N GLU A 469 44.13 21.58 19.17
CA GLU A 469 43.08 22.53 19.53
C GLU A 469 41.77 22.14 18.83
N GLU A 470 40.64 22.38 19.49
CA GLU A 470 39.29 22.26 18.92
C GLU A 470 38.43 23.46 19.35
N ASN A 471 37.69 24.03 18.40
CA ASN A 471 36.75 25.12 18.68
C ASN A 471 35.37 24.82 18.12
N TYR A 472 34.37 24.73 19.00
CA TYR A 472 32.95 24.60 18.65
C TYR A 472 32.40 25.94 18.13
N LEU A 473 32.27 26.05 16.81
CA LEU A 473 31.73 27.25 16.13
C LEU A 473 30.20 27.29 16.20
N GLU A 474 29.56 26.13 15.99
CA GLU A 474 28.12 25.96 16.04
C GLU A 474 27.81 24.63 16.74
N LEU A 475 27.04 24.68 17.82
CA LEU A 475 26.56 23.46 18.49
C LEU A 475 25.38 22.86 17.71
N PRO A 476 25.38 21.53 17.45
CA PRO A 476 24.29 20.86 16.77
C PRO A 476 23.01 20.89 17.62
N THR A 477 21.86 20.60 17.01
CA THR A 477 20.59 20.36 17.72
C THR A 477 20.02 18.99 17.37
N LYS A 478 19.24 18.41 18.29
CA LYS A 478 18.39 17.22 18.03
C LYS A 478 16.91 17.58 18.15
N TYR A 479 16.04 16.61 17.89
CA TYR A 479 14.62 16.77 18.18
C TYR A 479 14.44 16.91 19.69
N VAL A 480 13.86 18.04 20.11
CA VAL A 480 13.35 18.21 21.47
C VAL A 480 11.83 18.06 21.37
N ILE A 481 11.27 17.04 22.01
CA ILE A 481 9.84 16.75 22.01
C ILE A 481 9.31 17.00 23.41
N SER A 482 8.43 17.98 23.56
CA SER A 482 7.69 18.08 24.81
C SER A 482 6.55 17.07 24.85
N LYS A 483 6.49 16.28 25.92
CA LYS A 483 5.40 15.36 26.24
C LYS A 483 4.41 16.03 27.17
N PHE A 484 3.13 15.90 26.85
CA PHE A 484 2.04 16.46 27.64
C PHE A 484 0.92 15.44 27.84
N GLY A 485 0.15 15.62 28.91
CA GLY A 485 -1.08 14.85 29.13
C GLY A 485 -0.89 13.56 29.93
N ASN A 486 0.06 13.52 30.88
CA ASN A 486 0.09 12.46 31.90
C ASN A 486 -1.27 12.37 32.61
N VAL A 487 -1.78 11.15 32.76
CA VAL A 487 -3.06 10.89 33.41
C VAL A 487 -2.87 10.26 34.78
N HIS A 488 -3.71 10.65 35.74
CA HIS A 488 -3.84 9.96 37.01
C HIS A 488 -5.30 9.63 37.24
N ASN A 489 -5.63 8.33 37.25
CA ASN A 489 -7.00 7.83 37.41
C ASN A 489 -7.97 8.33 36.32
N GLU A 490 -7.45 8.58 35.11
CA GLU A 490 -8.20 8.98 33.92
C GLU A 490 -7.73 8.19 32.69
N VAL A 491 -8.63 8.01 31.71
CA VAL A 491 -8.31 7.39 30.41
C VAL A 491 -9.04 8.10 29.26
N VAL A 492 -8.47 8.03 28.06
CA VAL A 492 -9.05 8.56 26.82
C VAL A 492 -9.27 7.40 25.86
N LEU A 493 -10.48 7.29 25.31
CA LEU A 493 -10.76 6.37 24.21
C LEU A 493 -10.49 7.06 22.89
N THR A 494 -9.66 6.44 22.04
CA THR A 494 -9.39 6.89 20.69
C THR A 494 -9.78 5.83 19.66
N PHE A 495 -10.25 6.28 18.49
CA PHE A 495 -10.67 5.41 17.39
C PHE A 495 -10.01 5.85 16.08
N ASP A 496 -9.32 4.92 15.42
CA ASP A 496 -8.60 5.15 14.17
C ASP A 496 -9.29 4.47 12.97
N ASP A 497 -8.89 4.91 11.78
CA ASP A 497 -9.32 4.46 10.44
C ASP A 497 -10.69 4.90 9.96
N GLY A 498 -11.65 5.20 10.84
CA GLY A 498 -13.03 5.50 10.44
C GLY A 498 -13.26 6.88 9.82
N PRO A 499 -14.53 7.22 9.54
CA PRO A 499 -15.75 6.46 9.88
C PRO A 499 -16.12 5.34 8.88
N ASP A 500 -16.48 4.16 9.39
CA ASP A 500 -17.10 3.05 8.65
C ASP A 500 -18.63 3.03 8.82
N PRO A 501 -19.43 2.77 7.76
CA PRO A 501 -20.89 2.81 7.82
C PRO A 501 -21.54 1.71 8.69
N THR A 502 -20.81 0.66 9.04
CA THR A 502 -21.30 -0.48 9.84
C THR A 502 -20.90 -0.36 11.30
N TYR A 503 -19.63 -0.07 11.60
CA TYR A 503 -19.10 -0.16 12.97
C TYR A 503 -19.13 1.18 13.72
N THR A 504 -18.77 2.30 13.07
CA THR A 504 -18.78 3.63 13.69
C THR A 504 -20.15 4.01 14.30
N PRO A 505 -21.31 3.76 13.64
CA PRO A 505 -22.61 4.04 14.25
C PRO A 505 -22.85 3.26 15.56
N GLN A 506 -22.44 1.99 15.60
CA GLN A 506 -22.59 1.13 16.78
C GLN A 506 -21.71 1.63 17.94
N ILE A 507 -20.47 2.03 17.64
CA ILE A 507 -19.55 2.62 18.61
C ILE A 507 -20.13 3.93 19.17
N LEU A 508 -20.61 4.84 18.31
CA LEU A 508 -21.25 6.09 18.73
C LEU A 508 -22.47 5.83 19.63
N ASP A 509 -23.31 4.85 19.28
CA ASP A 509 -24.46 4.47 20.10
C ASP A 509 -24.06 3.94 21.49
N ILE A 510 -22.99 3.14 21.57
CA ILE A 510 -22.42 2.67 22.84
C ILE A 510 -21.89 3.86 23.66
N LEU A 511 -21.06 4.73 23.06
CA LEU A 511 -20.48 5.88 23.74
C LEU A 511 -21.56 6.84 24.27
N LYS A 512 -22.60 7.09 23.48
CA LYS A 512 -23.76 7.91 23.85
C LYS A 512 -24.55 7.30 25.00
N ARG A 513 -24.82 5.99 24.97
CA ARG A 513 -25.49 5.27 26.07
C ARG A 513 -24.68 5.33 27.36
N GLU A 514 -23.38 5.15 27.25
CA GLU A 514 -22.45 5.14 28.37
C GLU A 514 -22.04 6.54 28.85
N LYS A 515 -22.37 7.59 28.10
CA LYS A 515 -21.96 8.99 28.32
C LYS A 515 -20.44 9.15 28.41
N VAL A 516 -19.72 8.44 27.53
CA VAL A 516 -18.26 8.44 27.47
C VAL A 516 -17.81 9.26 26.27
N PRO A 517 -16.97 10.30 26.46
CA PRO A 517 -16.38 11.02 25.35
C PRO A 517 -15.24 10.20 24.70
N ALA A 518 -14.91 10.54 23.46
CA ALA A 518 -13.85 9.86 22.69
C ALA A 518 -13.28 10.82 21.64
N THR A 519 -12.12 10.46 21.07
CA THR A 519 -11.44 11.18 19.99
C THR A 519 -11.28 10.26 18.78
N PHE A 520 -11.74 10.69 17.61
CA PHE A 520 -11.69 9.90 16.37
C PHE A 520 -10.63 10.45 15.41
N PHE A 521 -9.65 9.65 15.01
CA PHE A 521 -8.66 10.00 13.99
C PHE A 521 -9.15 9.52 12.62
N VAL A 522 -9.63 10.48 11.83
CA VAL A 522 -10.40 10.19 10.62
C VAL A 522 -9.49 10.07 9.41
N VAL A 523 -9.69 9.00 8.64
CA VAL A 523 -9.14 8.85 7.28
C VAL A 523 -10.03 9.63 6.31
N GLY A 524 -9.43 10.54 5.54
CA GLY A 524 -10.19 11.46 4.69
C GLY A 524 -11.09 10.77 3.66
N LEU A 525 -10.65 9.70 3.01
CA LEU A 525 -11.49 8.92 2.10
C LEU A 525 -12.72 8.32 2.81
N GLN A 526 -12.54 7.78 4.03
CA GLN A 526 -13.66 7.25 4.81
C GLN A 526 -14.61 8.36 5.25
N GLY A 527 -14.07 9.53 5.59
CA GLY A 527 -14.86 10.73 5.90
C GLY A 527 -15.65 11.26 4.70
N GLU A 528 -15.07 11.27 3.50
CA GLU A 528 -15.74 11.70 2.26
C GLU A 528 -16.84 10.71 1.87
N ASP A 529 -16.59 9.41 1.99
CA ASP A 529 -17.58 8.37 1.72
C ASP A 529 -18.71 8.32 2.77
N ASN A 530 -18.49 8.90 3.95
CA ASN A 530 -19.44 8.86 5.08
C ASN A 530 -19.66 10.22 5.73
N ILE A 531 -19.80 11.30 4.94
CA ILE A 531 -20.02 12.69 5.42
C ILE A 531 -21.06 12.79 6.56
N PRO A 532 -22.25 12.13 6.50
CA PRO A 532 -23.22 12.21 7.60
C PRO A 532 -22.71 11.63 8.93
N LEU A 533 -21.87 10.59 8.89
CA LEU A 533 -21.27 10.01 10.09
C LEU A 533 -20.15 10.88 10.64
N LEU A 534 -19.31 11.47 9.78
CA LEU A 534 -18.32 12.45 10.22
C LEU A 534 -18.98 13.64 10.95
N GLN A 535 -20.11 14.13 10.42
CA GLN A 535 -20.90 15.16 11.09
C GLN A 535 -21.52 14.67 12.41
N ARG A 536 -21.96 13.41 12.46
CA ARG A 536 -22.51 12.79 13.67
C ARG A 536 -21.46 12.71 14.79
N ILE A 537 -20.23 12.28 14.48
CA ILE A 537 -19.09 12.24 15.44
C ILE A 537 -18.93 13.60 16.12
N TYR A 538 -18.85 14.68 15.32
CA TYR A 538 -18.69 16.02 15.85
C TYR A 538 -19.89 16.51 16.68
N THR A 539 -21.11 16.32 16.15
CA THR A 539 -22.35 16.82 16.79
C THR A 539 -22.72 16.09 18.09
N GLU A 540 -22.35 14.82 18.23
CA GLU A 540 -22.52 14.05 19.48
C GLU A 540 -21.48 14.39 20.55
N GLY A 541 -20.51 15.25 20.25
CA GLY A 541 -19.61 15.84 21.24
C GLY A 541 -18.18 15.30 21.23
N HIS A 542 -17.86 14.34 20.37
CA HIS A 542 -16.51 13.75 20.24
C HIS A 542 -15.51 14.70 19.56
N GLU A 543 -14.22 14.50 19.85
CA GLU A 543 -13.12 15.22 19.18
C GLU A 543 -12.75 14.51 17.89
N ILE A 544 -12.26 15.26 16.90
CA ILE A 544 -11.82 14.71 15.61
C ILE A 544 -10.37 15.11 15.39
N GLY A 545 -9.51 14.12 15.16
CA GLY A 545 -8.14 14.27 14.71
C GLY A 545 -7.99 13.83 13.25
N ASN A 546 -6.85 14.18 12.67
CA ASN A 546 -6.50 13.86 11.30
C ASN A 546 -5.68 12.57 11.24
N HIS A 547 -6.06 11.65 10.35
CA HIS A 547 -5.35 10.39 10.08
C HIS A 547 -4.98 10.22 8.60
N THR A 548 -4.68 11.33 7.91
CA THR A 548 -4.38 11.41 6.47
C THR A 548 -5.54 11.07 5.53
N PHE A 549 -5.42 11.35 4.23
CA PHE A 549 -6.56 11.24 3.31
C PHE A 549 -6.71 9.81 2.79
N THR A 550 -5.61 9.23 2.30
CA THR A 550 -5.58 7.89 1.69
C THR A 550 -4.92 6.82 2.56
N HIS A 551 -4.64 7.12 3.83
CA HIS A 551 -4.00 6.22 4.79
C HIS A 551 -2.58 5.70 4.39
N PRO A 552 -1.68 6.50 3.77
CA PRO A 552 -0.31 6.05 3.49
C PRO A 552 0.55 6.05 4.75
N ASN A 553 1.59 5.21 4.78
CA ASN A 553 2.68 5.38 5.73
C ASN A 553 3.46 6.65 5.39
N ILE A 554 3.29 7.69 6.20
CA ILE A 554 3.85 9.02 5.92
C ILE A 554 5.37 9.11 6.05
N ALA A 555 6.01 8.13 6.70
CA ALA A 555 7.46 8.02 6.74
C ALA A 555 8.05 7.62 5.36
N LEU A 556 7.27 6.92 4.52
CA LEU A 556 7.71 6.36 3.24
C LEU A 556 7.39 7.24 2.02
N VAL A 557 6.59 8.30 2.19
CA VAL A 557 6.19 9.19 1.08
C VAL A 557 6.98 10.51 1.08
N SER A 558 6.90 11.26 -0.02
CA SER A 558 7.52 12.59 -0.11
C SER A 558 6.85 13.60 0.84
N LYS A 559 7.58 14.64 1.23
CA LYS A 559 7.08 15.68 2.15
C LYS A 559 5.85 16.39 1.58
N GLU A 560 5.83 16.61 0.26
CA GLU A 560 4.75 17.27 -0.46
C GLU A 560 3.49 16.39 -0.46
N ARG A 561 3.65 15.08 -0.67
CA ARG A 561 2.52 14.14 -0.57
C ARG A 561 1.99 14.09 0.86
N ALA A 562 2.84 13.92 1.86
CA ALA A 562 2.42 13.91 3.26
C ALA A 562 1.66 15.19 3.64
N SER A 563 2.15 16.36 3.20
CA SER A 563 1.49 17.65 3.39
C SER A 563 0.11 17.69 2.71
N ALA A 564 -0.01 17.22 1.46
CA ALA A 564 -1.27 17.21 0.74
C ALA A 564 -2.32 16.27 1.37
N GLU A 565 -1.90 15.09 1.84
CA GLU A 565 -2.76 14.12 2.53
C GLU A 565 -3.33 14.69 3.83
N MET A 566 -2.48 15.34 4.64
CA MET A 566 -2.90 16.00 5.87
C MET A 566 -3.82 17.21 5.57
N GLU A 567 -3.49 18.02 4.58
CA GLU A 567 -4.27 19.22 4.24
C GLU A 567 -5.65 18.86 3.67
N THR A 568 -5.73 17.87 2.78
CA THR A 568 -7.00 17.45 2.18
C THR A 568 -7.96 16.94 3.25
N THR A 569 -7.44 16.14 4.19
CA THR A 569 -8.22 15.61 5.32
C THR A 569 -8.69 16.74 6.23
N ARG A 570 -7.85 17.76 6.48
CA ARG A 570 -8.26 18.94 7.25
C ARG A 570 -9.38 19.69 6.54
N LEU A 571 -9.23 19.98 5.25
CA LEU A 571 -10.23 20.69 4.46
C LEU A 571 -11.56 19.94 4.44
N LEU A 572 -11.54 18.61 4.38
CA LEU A 572 -12.75 17.80 4.51
C LEU A 572 -13.40 17.97 5.89
N ILE A 573 -12.63 17.86 6.98
CA ILE A 573 -13.15 18.04 8.35
C ILE A 573 -13.74 19.46 8.51
N GLU A 574 -13.07 20.48 7.99
CA GLU A 574 -13.51 21.87 8.01
C GLU A 574 -14.79 22.08 7.21
N ALA A 575 -14.86 21.51 6.01
CA ALA A 575 -16.02 21.59 5.13
C ALA A 575 -17.24 20.99 5.84
N VAL A 576 -17.12 19.74 6.32
CA VAL A 576 -18.23 19.00 6.90
C VAL A 576 -18.67 19.61 8.25
N THR A 577 -17.73 19.86 9.16
CA THR A 577 -18.05 20.20 10.56
C THR A 577 -18.07 21.69 10.86
N GLY A 578 -17.52 22.53 9.98
CA GLY A 578 -17.26 23.95 10.22
C GLY A 578 -16.14 24.21 11.23
N ARG A 579 -15.42 23.17 11.68
CA ARG A 579 -14.29 23.24 12.62
C ARG A 579 -13.05 22.63 11.99
N SER A 580 -11.90 23.23 12.30
CA SER A 580 -10.59 22.63 12.01
C SER A 580 -10.19 21.68 13.13
N THR A 581 -9.00 21.08 13.01
CA THR A 581 -8.38 20.30 14.08
C THR A 581 -6.88 20.54 14.13
N VAL A 582 -6.33 20.54 15.35
CA VAL A 582 -4.88 20.54 15.60
C VAL A 582 -4.38 19.19 16.11
N LEU A 583 -5.22 18.14 16.11
CA LEU A 583 -4.81 16.79 16.47
C LEU A 583 -4.46 15.99 15.22
N PHE A 584 -3.34 15.27 15.28
CA PHE A 584 -2.91 14.36 14.24
C PHE A 584 -2.40 13.06 14.85
N ARG A 585 -2.67 11.95 14.18
CA ARG A 585 -2.06 10.65 14.47
C ARG A 585 -1.58 10.05 13.15
N ALA A 586 -0.35 9.59 13.12
CA ALA A 586 0.25 9.06 11.90
C ALA A 586 -0.20 7.61 11.65
N PRO A 587 -0.63 7.24 10.43
CA PRO A 587 -0.83 5.84 10.08
C PRO A 587 0.41 4.98 10.36
N TYR A 588 0.22 3.80 10.95
CA TYR A 588 1.24 2.79 11.28
C TYR A 588 2.27 3.15 12.35
N ASN A 589 2.51 4.43 12.67
CA ASN A 589 3.61 4.90 13.52
C ASN A 589 3.12 5.92 14.57
N ALA A 590 2.32 5.48 15.53
CA ALA A 590 1.65 6.36 16.50
C ALA A 590 2.13 6.17 17.97
N ASP A 591 3.33 5.64 18.18
CA ASP A 591 3.92 5.47 19.51
C ASP A 591 4.00 6.80 20.31
N ALA A 592 3.69 6.74 21.60
CA ALA A 592 3.83 7.86 22.55
C ALA A 592 5.30 8.18 22.91
N GLU A 593 6.25 7.29 22.61
CA GLU A 593 7.69 7.45 22.82
C GLU A 593 8.46 7.15 21.53
N PRO A 594 8.27 7.93 20.44
CA PRO A 594 8.88 7.65 19.15
C PRO A 594 10.42 7.69 19.23
N THR A 595 11.08 6.57 18.97
CA THR A 595 12.54 6.46 19.09
C THR A 595 13.23 6.30 17.74
N THR A 596 12.50 5.88 16.70
CA THR A 596 13.08 5.62 15.37
C THR A 596 12.88 6.79 14.40
N GLU A 597 13.73 6.91 13.37
CA GLU A 597 13.56 7.93 12.31
C GLU A 597 12.18 7.80 11.62
N ALA A 598 11.72 6.56 11.46
CA ALA A 598 10.41 6.26 10.87
C ALA A 598 9.25 6.79 11.71
N GLU A 599 9.39 6.86 13.03
CA GLU A 599 8.40 7.43 13.95
C GLU A 599 8.55 8.95 14.12
N LEU A 600 9.78 9.46 14.15
CA LEU A 600 10.05 10.89 14.38
C LEU A 600 9.74 11.78 13.18
N ARG A 601 9.97 11.28 11.96
CA ARG A 601 9.65 12.01 10.73
C ARG A 601 8.17 12.39 10.64
N PRO A 602 7.20 11.47 10.89
CA PRO A 602 5.78 11.80 11.05
C PRO A 602 5.50 12.95 12.02
N VAL A 603 6.10 12.90 13.21
CA VAL A 603 5.90 13.89 14.28
C VAL A 603 6.38 15.26 13.84
N ALA A 604 7.58 15.35 13.23
CA ALA A 604 8.14 16.58 12.69
C ALA A 604 7.31 17.16 11.53
N LEU A 605 6.85 16.31 10.60
CA LEU A 605 6.01 16.73 9.48
C LEU A 605 4.67 17.28 9.96
N SER A 606 4.05 16.64 10.96
CA SER A 606 2.78 17.10 11.53
C SER A 606 2.93 18.48 12.20
N LYS A 607 4.05 18.73 12.90
CA LYS A 607 4.37 20.02 13.50
C LYS A 607 4.49 21.12 12.44
N ALA A 608 5.17 20.87 11.33
CA ALA A 608 5.25 21.80 10.20
C ALA A 608 3.88 22.11 9.57
N GLN A 609 2.88 21.26 9.82
CA GLN A 609 1.49 21.47 9.43
C GLN A 609 0.60 22.02 10.57
N ASN A 610 1.18 22.43 11.71
CA ASN A 610 0.50 22.91 12.92
C ASN A 610 -0.44 21.88 13.57
N TYR A 611 0.05 20.65 13.74
CA TYR A 611 -0.59 19.63 14.57
C TYR A 611 0.21 19.33 15.84
N TYR A 612 -0.48 18.88 16.88
CA TYR A 612 0.08 18.02 17.91
C TYR A 612 -0.05 16.57 17.47
N THR A 613 1.01 15.79 17.62
CA THR A 613 0.91 14.34 17.43
C THR A 613 0.34 13.72 18.69
N VAL A 614 -0.70 12.91 18.55
CA VAL A 614 -1.29 12.15 19.65
C VAL A 614 -0.83 10.71 19.51
N GLY A 615 -0.02 10.25 20.46
CA GLY A 615 0.43 8.87 20.47
C GLY A 615 -0.58 7.90 21.10
N GLU A 616 -0.15 6.66 21.30
CA GLU A 616 -0.82 5.66 22.14
C GLU A 616 0.13 5.01 23.14
N SER A 617 -0.43 4.57 24.26
CA SER A 617 0.27 3.73 25.26
C SER A 617 -0.39 2.39 25.50
N ILE A 618 -1.66 2.26 25.12
CA ILE A 618 -2.44 1.03 25.25
C ILE A 618 -2.99 0.69 23.88
N ASP A 619 -2.41 -0.34 23.25
CA ASP A 619 -2.84 -0.88 21.96
C ASP A 619 -3.17 -2.37 22.10
N PRO A 620 -4.47 -2.74 22.23
CA PRO A 620 -4.88 -4.12 22.29
C PRO A 620 -4.71 -4.88 20.96
N ASN A 621 -4.23 -4.20 19.91
CA ASN A 621 -4.10 -4.71 18.55
C ASN A 621 -5.44 -5.27 18.03
N ASP A 622 -6.51 -4.50 18.23
CA ASP A 622 -7.86 -4.91 17.85
C ASP A 622 -8.04 -5.07 16.34
N TRP A 623 -7.13 -4.50 15.55
CA TRP A 623 -7.03 -4.65 14.11
C TRP A 623 -6.56 -6.04 13.65
N GLU A 624 -5.92 -6.85 14.52
CA GLU A 624 -5.38 -8.18 14.18
C GLU A 624 -6.43 -9.13 13.58
N LYS A 625 -6.05 -9.88 12.55
CA LYS A 625 -6.93 -10.85 11.89
C LYS A 625 -7.21 -12.04 12.81
N GLY A 626 -8.49 -12.27 13.12
CA GLY A 626 -8.93 -13.40 13.96
C GLY A 626 -8.93 -13.12 15.47
N ILE A 627 -8.67 -11.88 15.88
CA ILE A 627 -8.80 -11.45 17.27
C ILE A 627 -10.26 -11.56 17.74
N ILE A 628 -10.47 -11.82 19.03
CA ILE A 628 -11.78 -11.91 19.67
C ILE A 628 -11.94 -10.85 20.77
N ALA A 629 -13.18 -10.51 21.11
CA ALA A 629 -13.50 -9.48 22.09
C ALA A 629 -12.85 -9.70 23.47
N ASP A 630 -12.71 -10.96 23.90
CA ASP A 630 -12.01 -11.32 25.14
C ASP A 630 -10.53 -10.93 25.11
N SER A 631 -9.86 -11.16 23.99
CA SER A 631 -8.44 -10.82 23.83
C SER A 631 -8.25 -9.30 23.85
N ILE A 632 -9.10 -8.56 23.14
CA ILE A 632 -9.08 -7.09 23.13
C ILE A 632 -9.25 -6.56 24.56
N TYR A 633 -10.30 -6.99 25.25
CA TYR A 633 -10.57 -6.61 26.63
C TYR A 633 -9.38 -6.91 27.56
N ASN A 634 -8.87 -8.15 27.54
CA ASN A 634 -7.79 -8.56 28.43
C ASN A 634 -6.48 -7.80 28.16
N ARG A 635 -6.14 -7.55 26.88
CA ARG A 635 -4.93 -6.78 26.52
C ARG A 635 -5.04 -5.34 27.00
N THR A 636 -6.17 -4.66 26.74
CA THR A 636 -6.41 -3.29 27.20
C THR A 636 -6.25 -3.16 28.71
N ILE A 637 -6.84 -4.07 29.49
CA ILE A 637 -6.77 -4.00 30.96
C ILE A 637 -5.35 -4.29 31.46
N ARG A 638 -4.69 -5.31 30.91
CA ARG A 638 -3.33 -5.69 31.32
C ARG A 638 -2.33 -4.56 31.09
N GLU A 639 -2.40 -3.89 29.93
CA GLU A 639 -1.50 -2.78 29.61
C GLU A 639 -1.76 -1.56 30.51
N TYR A 640 -3.03 -1.24 30.77
CA TYR A 640 -3.38 -0.19 31.74
C TYR A 640 -2.89 -0.51 33.16
N GLU A 641 -3.11 -1.72 33.66
CA GLU A 641 -2.70 -2.12 35.01
C GLU A 641 -1.18 -2.15 35.18
N ALA A 642 -0.43 -2.42 34.10
CA ALA A 642 1.02 -2.34 34.10
C ALA A 642 1.53 -0.90 34.25
N TYR A 643 0.85 0.07 33.62
CA TYR A 643 1.25 1.48 33.64
C TYR A 643 0.06 2.44 33.79
N PRO A 644 -0.54 2.58 34.99
CA PRO A 644 -1.75 3.38 35.19
C PRO A 644 -1.59 4.90 34.95
N SER A 645 -0.34 5.37 34.80
CA SER A 645 0.01 6.74 34.43
C SER A 645 -0.04 7.01 32.92
N LYS A 646 -0.20 5.96 32.10
CA LYS A 646 -0.44 6.04 30.66
C LYS A 646 -1.92 5.66 30.40
N GLY A 647 -2.64 6.39 29.55
CA GLY A 647 -4.09 6.23 29.45
C GLY A 647 -4.77 6.64 28.16
N ILE A 648 -4.04 6.87 27.06
CA ILE A 648 -4.66 6.91 25.72
C ILE A 648 -4.77 5.48 25.17
N ILE A 649 -6.01 5.00 25.05
CA ILE A 649 -6.36 3.69 24.49
C ILE A 649 -6.64 3.83 23.00
N LEU A 650 -5.90 3.10 22.17
CA LEU A 650 -6.12 2.99 20.73
C LEU A 650 -7.09 1.83 20.43
N LEU A 651 -8.13 2.11 19.65
CA LEU A 651 -9.04 1.13 19.05
C LEU A 651 -9.30 1.54 17.60
N HIS A 652 -9.90 0.66 16.81
CA HIS A 652 -10.21 0.94 15.40
C HIS A 652 -11.71 0.86 15.13
N ASP A 653 -12.26 1.86 14.43
CA ASP A 653 -13.65 1.86 13.97
C ASP A 653 -13.80 1.57 12.47
N ALA A 654 -12.70 1.38 11.73
CA ALA A 654 -12.67 0.84 10.36
C ALA A 654 -11.46 -0.10 10.13
N GLY A 655 -10.90 -0.16 8.91
CA GLY A 655 -9.71 -0.98 8.64
C GLY A 655 -9.96 -2.50 8.62
N GLY A 656 -11.19 -2.95 8.35
CA GLY A 656 -11.55 -4.38 8.29
C GLY A 656 -12.79 -4.71 9.12
N ASN A 657 -12.92 -5.95 9.57
CA ASN A 657 -14.06 -6.35 10.43
C ASN A 657 -13.81 -5.94 11.88
N ARG A 658 -14.51 -4.90 12.36
CA ARG A 658 -14.39 -4.36 13.73
C ARG A 658 -15.48 -4.84 14.70
N GLN A 659 -16.23 -5.89 14.36
CA GLN A 659 -17.31 -6.38 15.22
C GLN A 659 -16.83 -6.77 16.63
N GLN A 660 -15.62 -7.34 16.75
CA GLN A 660 -15.05 -7.73 18.03
C GLN A 660 -14.63 -6.53 18.88
N THR A 661 -14.21 -5.41 18.27
CA THR A 661 -13.99 -4.12 18.94
C THR A 661 -15.31 -3.59 19.52
N VAL A 662 -16.38 -3.62 18.74
CA VAL A 662 -17.73 -3.21 19.18
C VAL A 662 -18.22 -4.04 20.37
N GLU A 663 -17.96 -5.35 20.36
CA GLU A 663 -18.34 -6.26 21.46
C GLU A 663 -17.49 -6.08 22.73
N ALA A 664 -16.20 -5.75 22.59
CA ALA A 664 -15.30 -5.51 23.72
C ALA A 664 -15.58 -4.15 24.41
N LEU A 665 -15.93 -3.13 23.64
CA LEU A 665 -16.02 -1.74 24.11
C LEU A 665 -16.91 -1.53 25.37
N PRO A 666 -18.14 -2.09 25.48
CA PRO A 666 -18.94 -1.95 26.69
C PRO A 666 -18.28 -2.55 27.94
N ARG A 667 -17.51 -3.63 27.78
CA ARG A 667 -16.81 -4.30 28.88
C ARG A 667 -15.61 -3.48 29.34
N ILE A 668 -14.87 -2.90 28.40
CA ILE A 668 -13.77 -1.97 28.67
C ILE A 668 -14.32 -0.77 29.46
N ILE A 669 -15.39 -0.14 28.96
CA ILE A 669 -16.03 1.01 29.63
C ILE A 669 -16.48 0.65 31.05
N LYS A 670 -17.14 -0.49 31.21
CA LYS A 670 -17.61 -0.96 32.51
C LYS A 670 -16.46 -1.16 33.49
N TYR A 671 -15.38 -1.81 33.08
CA TYR A 671 -14.21 -2.06 33.92
C TYR A 671 -13.64 -0.76 34.52
N PHE A 672 -13.37 0.23 33.67
CA PHE A 672 -12.81 1.51 34.12
C PHE A 672 -13.76 2.26 35.04
N LYS A 673 -15.08 2.26 34.75
CA LYS A 673 -16.09 2.84 35.64
C LYS A 673 -16.14 2.14 37.00
N ASP A 674 -16.11 0.81 37.03
CA ASP A 674 -16.17 0.02 38.27
C ASP A 674 -14.91 0.24 39.14
N LYS A 675 -13.76 0.57 38.52
CA LYS A 675 -12.51 0.95 39.20
C LYS A 675 -12.44 2.43 39.60
N GLY A 676 -13.44 3.23 39.28
CA GLY A 676 -13.46 4.67 39.58
C GLY A 676 -12.53 5.51 38.70
N VAL A 677 -12.09 4.98 37.55
CA VAL A 677 -11.28 5.68 36.56
C VAL A 677 -12.20 6.53 35.67
N ARG A 678 -11.85 7.80 35.44
CA ARG A 678 -12.71 8.72 34.67
C ARG A 678 -12.34 8.75 33.18
N PHE A 679 -13.34 8.72 32.32
CA PHE A 679 -13.14 8.98 30.88
C PHE A 679 -13.01 10.48 30.60
N THR A 680 -11.97 10.85 29.86
CA THR A 680 -11.66 12.25 29.50
C THR A 680 -11.37 12.38 28.00
N THR A 681 -10.91 13.55 27.55
CA THR A 681 -10.55 13.81 26.14
C THR A 681 -9.14 14.36 26.01
N VAL A 682 -8.58 14.33 24.80
CA VAL A 682 -7.23 14.86 24.53
C VAL A 682 -7.15 16.35 24.89
N SER A 683 -8.19 17.15 24.59
CA SER A 683 -8.17 18.58 24.98
C SER A 683 -8.06 18.79 26.49
N LYS A 684 -8.76 17.99 27.30
CA LYS A 684 -8.68 18.06 28.77
C LYS A 684 -7.33 17.65 29.30
N LEU A 685 -6.69 16.62 28.72
CA LEU A 685 -5.32 16.23 29.10
C LEU A 685 -4.32 17.36 28.89
N LEU A 686 -4.54 18.20 27.88
CA LEU A 686 -3.71 19.37 27.58
C LEU A 686 -4.09 20.61 28.39
N GLY A 687 -5.08 20.52 29.29
CA GLY A 687 -5.61 21.67 30.02
C GLY A 687 -6.27 22.72 29.10
N LYS A 688 -6.79 22.31 27.94
CA LYS A 688 -7.45 23.16 26.94
C LYS A 688 -8.92 22.80 26.79
N SER A 689 -9.68 23.70 26.15
CA SER A 689 -11.06 23.41 25.74
C SER A 689 -11.12 22.73 24.36
N LYS A 690 -12.19 21.98 24.10
CA LYS A 690 -12.48 21.41 22.76
C LYS A 690 -12.44 22.47 21.65
N ASN A 691 -12.87 23.71 21.92
CA ASN A 691 -12.86 24.78 20.93
C ASN A 691 -11.46 25.30 20.60
N GLU A 692 -10.48 25.14 21.49
CA GLU A 692 -9.08 25.51 21.22
C GLU A 692 -8.37 24.44 20.39
N ILE A 693 -8.71 23.18 20.59
CA ILE A 693 -8.17 22.05 19.82
C ILE A 693 -8.90 21.85 18.48
N MET A 694 -10.20 22.17 18.43
CA MET A 694 -11.01 22.21 17.21
C MET A 694 -11.53 23.64 16.93
N PRO A 695 -10.65 24.57 16.53
CA PRO A 695 -11.03 25.96 16.31
C PRO A 695 -12.04 26.11 15.18
N LYS A 696 -12.81 27.20 15.18
CA LYS A 696 -13.68 27.54 14.05
C LYS A 696 -12.83 27.67 12.79
N ALA A 697 -13.22 26.96 11.73
CA ALA A 697 -12.53 27.04 10.46
C ALA A 697 -12.65 28.47 9.90
N LYS A 698 -11.55 29.02 9.38
CA LYS A 698 -11.46 30.38 8.84
C LYS A 698 -11.20 30.29 7.34
N GLY A 699 -12.15 30.74 6.51
CA GLY A 699 -11.94 30.79 5.06
C GLY A 699 -13.19 31.18 4.28
N ASN A 700 -13.05 32.11 3.32
CA ASN A 700 -14.15 32.55 2.44
C ASN A 700 -14.53 31.51 1.36
N LEU A 701 -13.79 30.40 1.25
CA LEU A 701 -13.95 29.36 0.21
C LEU A 701 -14.48 28.03 0.76
N MET A 702 -14.78 27.93 2.06
CA MET A 702 -15.31 26.70 2.69
C MET A 702 -16.59 26.19 2.03
N THR A 703 -17.40 27.08 1.46
CA THR A 703 -18.58 26.72 0.65
C THR A 703 -18.19 25.96 -0.61
N ILE A 704 -17.05 26.31 -1.24
CA ILE A 704 -16.54 25.64 -2.43
C ILE A 704 -15.99 24.26 -2.07
N ASP A 705 -15.27 24.12 -0.96
CA ASP A 705 -14.75 22.83 -0.48
C ASP A 705 -15.89 21.87 -0.18
N ASN A 706 -16.94 22.36 0.48
CA ASN A 706 -18.20 21.64 0.69
C ASN A 706 -18.86 21.18 -0.62
N ILE A 707 -18.85 22.02 -1.65
CA ILE A 707 -19.35 21.64 -2.98
C ILE A 707 -18.47 20.55 -3.60
N ILE A 708 -17.14 20.66 -3.50
CA ILE A 708 -16.21 19.68 -4.07
C ILE A 708 -16.37 18.31 -3.41
N PHE A 709 -16.23 18.22 -2.09
CA PHE A 709 -16.38 16.94 -1.35
C PHE A 709 -17.81 16.41 -1.45
N GLY A 710 -18.81 17.29 -1.44
CA GLY A 710 -20.21 16.89 -1.67
C GLY A 710 -20.43 16.30 -3.06
N LEU A 711 -19.85 16.89 -4.12
CA LEU A 711 -19.90 16.35 -5.48
C LEU A 711 -19.17 15.00 -5.57
N GLY A 712 -18.02 14.85 -4.91
CA GLY A 712 -17.29 13.58 -4.78
C GLY A 712 -18.17 12.47 -4.22
N TYR A 713 -18.73 12.71 -3.02
CA TYR A 713 -19.66 11.79 -2.35
C TYR A 713 -20.87 11.40 -3.21
N TRP A 714 -21.56 12.37 -3.83
CA TRP A 714 -22.74 12.08 -4.65
C TRP A 714 -22.39 11.35 -5.95
N LEU A 715 -21.25 11.67 -6.56
CA LEU A 715 -20.78 11.00 -7.76
C LEU A 715 -20.39 9.54 -7.47
N GLY A 716 -19.67 9.29 -6.38
CA GLY A 716 -19.30 7.95 -5.93
C GLY A 716 -20.53 7.07 -5.67
N ASN A 717 -21.52 7.60 -4.96
CA ASN A 717 -22.79 6.92 -4.73
C ASN A 717 -23.59 6.67 -6.02
N PHE A 718 -23.64 7.65 -6.93
CA PHE A 718 -24.29 7.48 -8.22
C PHE A 718 -23.66 6.37 -9.04
N ILE A 719 -22.32 6.35 -9.14
CA ILE A 719 -21.58 5.32 -9.86
C ILE A 719 -21.87 3.95 -9.25
N THR A 720 -21.76 3.81 -7.92
CA THR A 720 -22.04 2.57 -7.19
C THR A 720 -23.47 2.07 -7.41
N ALA A 721 -24.46 2.97 -7.36
CA ALA A 721 -25.85 2.62 -7.64
C ALA A 721 -26.05 2.13 -9.08
N VAL A 722 -25.46 2.81 -10.06
CA VAL A 722 -25.50 2.40 -11.47
C VAL A 722 -24.90 1.00 -11.65
N PHE A 723 -23.79 0.69 -10.96
CA PHE A 723 -23.20 -0.64 -10.95
C PHE A 723 -24.13 -1.72 -10.42
N TRP A 724 -24.68 -1.51 -9.22
CA TRP A 724 -25.60 -2.48 -8.62
C TRP A 724 -26.85 -2.68 -9.46
N ILE A 725 -27.44 -1.61 -9.98
CA ILE A 725 -28.59 -1.67 -10.89
C ILE A 725 -28.22 -2.45 -12.15
N ALA A 726 -27.05 -2.20 -12.76
CA ALA A 726 -26.60 -2.92 -13.95
C ALA A 726 -26.41 -4.43 -13.69
N ILE A 727 -25.81 -4.80 -12.55
CA ILE A 727 -25.61 -6.20 -12.14
C ILE A 727 -26.96 -6.88 -11.92
N LEU A 728 -27.86 -6.26 -11.15
CA LEU A 728 -29.19 -6.80 -10.86
C LEU A 728 -30.02 -6.97 -12.12
N LEU A 729 -30.03 -5.97 -13.01
CA LEU A 729 -30.73 -6.06 -14.30
C LEU A 729 -30.12 -7.13 -15.21
N GLY A 730 -28.80 -7.25 -15.25
CA GLY A 730 -28.09 -8.27 -16.01
C GLY A 730 -28.44 -9.69 -15.55
N PHE A 731 -28.37 -9.92 -14.23
CA PHE A 731 -28.72 -11.22 -13.63
C PHE A 731 -30.21 -11.54 -13.82
N PHE A 732 -31.08 -10.57 -13.60
CA PHE A 732 -32.52 -10.71 -13.85
C PHE A 732 -32.81 -11.08 -15.31
N ARG A 733 -32.18 -10.40 -16.28
CA ARG A 733 -32.33 -10.75 -17.71
C ARG A 733 -31.89 -12.18 -17.98
N ILE A 734 -30.74 -12.61 -17.47
CA ILE A 734 -30.24 -13.97 -17.67
C ILE A 734 -31.25 -14.99 -17.14
N LEU A 735 -31.71 -14.83 -15.90
CA LEU A 735 -32.70 -15.72 -15.29
C LEU A 735 -34.01 -15.73 -16.07
N LEU A 736 -34.50 -14.56 -16.48
CA LEU A 736 -35.72 -14.42 -17.27
C LEU A 736 -35.59 -15.12 -18.62
N MET A 737 -34.47 -14.94 -19.34
CA MET A 737 -34.24 -15.55 -20.65
C MET A 737 -34.10 -17.07 -20.53
N ALA A 738 -33.37 -17.57 -19.53
CA ALA A 738 -33.24 -19.00 -19.25
C ALA A 738 -34.60 -19.63 -18.89
N PHE A 739 -35.38 -18.97 -18.02
CA PHE A 739 -36.72 -19.38 -17.66
C PHE A 739 -37.64 -19.41 -18.89
N MET A 740 -37.69 -18.35 -19.70
CA MET A 740 -38.52 -18.29 -20.90
C MET A 740 -38.14 -19.37 -21.92
N ALA A 741 -36.84 -19.60 -22.15
CA ALA A 741 -36.36 -20.62 -23.06
C ALA A 741 -36.71 -22.05 -22.58
N PHE A 742 -36.52 -22.32 -21.28
CA PHE A 742 -36.87 -23.61 -20.69
C PHE A 742 -38.38 -23.83 -20.66
N TYR A 743 -39.15 -22.82 -20.25
CA TYR A 743 -40.61 -22.86 -20.23
C TYR A 743 -41.18 -23.05 -21.63
N LYS A 744 -40.63 -22.39 -22.66
CA LYS A 744 -41.01 -22.63 -24.05
C LYS A 744 -40.77 -24.08 -24.45
N LYS A 745 -39.57 -24.61 -24.20
CA LYS A 745 -39.23 -26.02 -24.49
C LYS A 745 -40.17 -27.00 -23.77
N TRP A 746 -40.47 -26.75 -22.49
CA TRP A 746 -41.40 -27.54 -21.70
C TRP A 746 -42.84 -27.44 -22.22
N LYS A 747 -43.30 -26.23 -22.55
CA LYS A 747 -44.64 -25.99 -23.11
C LYS A 747 -44.81 -26.69 -24.46
N ASP A 748 -43.80 -26.64 -25.34
CA ASP A 748 -43.83 -27.31 -26.63
C ASP A 748 -43.81 -28.84 -26.48
N PHE A 749 -43.15 -29.36 -25.45
CA PHE A 749 -43.19 -30.78 -25.10
C PHE A 749 -44.56 -31.23 -24.57
N LYS A 750 -45.17 -30.45 -23.65
CA LYS A 750 -46.46 -30.79 -23.02
C LYS A 750 -47.66 -30.52 -23.94
N HIS A 751 -47.57 -29.52 -24.79
CA HIS A 751 -48.59 -29.12 -25.75
C HIS A 751 -47.94 -29.05 -27.14
N PRO A 752 -47.85 -30.20 -27.85
CA PRO A 752 -47.30 -30.24 -29.19
C PRO A 752 -47.99 -29.22 -30.09
N LEU A 753 -47.21 -28.60 -30.96
CA LEU A 753 -47.71 -27.63 -31.91
C LEU A 753 -48.79 -28.25 -32.81
N SER A 754 -49.96 -27.62 -32.86
CA SER A 754 -51.04 -28.01 -33.77
C SER A 754 -50.82 -27.39 -35.14
N TYR A 755 -50.86 -28.22 -36.19
CA TYR A 755 -50.75 -27.79 -37.58
C TYR A 755 -52.11 -27.87 -38.25
N SER A 756 -52.39 -26.97 -39.20
CA SER A 756 -53.60 -27.06 -40.02
C SER A 756 -53.57 -28.32 -40.89
N ASP A 757 -54.72 -28.99 -40.97
CA ASP A 757 -54.94 -30.27 -41.65
C ASP A 757 -55.21 -30.12 -43.16
N ASP A 758 -54.64 -29.08 -43.79
CA ASP A 758 -54.91 -28.70 -45.18
C ASP A 758 -54.30 -29.68 -46.22
N GLY A 759 -54.04 -30.95 -45.85
CA GLY A 759 -53.37 -31.95 -46.70
C GLY A 759 -51.90 -31.63 -47.04
N ASP A 760 -51.32 -32.39 -47.97
CA ASP A 760 -49.99 -32.13 -48.57
C ASP A 760 -50.05 -30.98 -49.61
N ILE A 761 -50.79 -29.91 -49.30
CA ILE A 761 -50.78 -28.71 -50.12
C ILE A 761 -49.49 -27.96 -49.82
N TYR A 762 -48.57 -27.96 -50.78
CA TYR A 762 -47.35 -27.16 -50.77
C TYR A 762 -47.64 -25.79 -51.41
N PRO A 763 -48.00 -24.73 -50.65
CA PRO A 763 -48.25 -23.41 -51.22
C PRO A 763 -47.03 -22.89 -51.98
N LYS A 764 -47.28 -22.14 -53.05
CA LYS A 764 -46.21 -21.54 -53.86
C LYS A 764 -45.46 -20.50 -53.05
N VAL A 765 -44.13 -20.50 -53.15
CA VAL A 765 -43.24 -19.58 -52.45
C VAL A 765 -42.18 -19.02 -53.39
N SER A 766 -41.89 -17.72 -53.33
CA SER A 766 -40.79 -17.13 -54.11
C SER A 766 -39.60 -16.81 -53.21
N ILE A 767 -38.42 -17.27 -53.60
CA ILE A 767 -37.15 -16.93 -52.94
C ILE A 767 -36.59 -15.67 -53.61
N ILE A 768 -36.54 -14.56 -52.89
CA ILE A 768 -36.03 -13.27 -53.37
C ILE A 768 -34.57 -13.13 -52.95
N VAL A 769 -33.68 -12.98 -53.94
CA VAL A 769 -32.23 -12.85 -53.75
C VAL A 769 -31.77 -11.47 -54.24
N PRO A 770 -31.72 -10.43 -53.38
CA PRO A 770 -31.12 -9.15 -53.74
C PRO A 770 -29.58 -9.26 -53.79
N ALA A 771 -28.97 -8.77 -54.86
CA ALA A 771 -27.53 -8.79 -55.05
C ALA A 771 -26.98 -7.42 -55.45
N TYR A 772 -25.83 -7.04 -54.88
CA TYR A 772 -25.06 -5.88 -55.31
C TYR A 772 -23.56 -6.15 -55.13
N ASN A 773 -22.84 -6.29 -56.23
CA ASN A 773 -21.43 -6.68 -56.26
C ASN A 773 -21.12 -8.01 -55.56
N GLU A 774 -21.78 -9.09 -55.98
CA GLU A 774 -21.73 -10.43 -55.38
C GLU A 774 -21.19 -11.48 -56.37
N GLU A 775 -20.29 -11.09 -57.28
CA GLU A 775 -19.84 -11.93 -58.39
C GLU A 775 -19.11 -13.23 -57.98
N VAL A 776 -18.67 -13.31 -56.73
CA VAL A 776 -17.97 -14.46 -56.13
C VAL A 776 -18.95 -15.51 -55.62
N ASN A 777 -20.10 -15.08 -55.08
CA ASN A 777 -21.02 -15.94 -54.34
C ASN A 777 -22.35 -16.20 -55.06
N ALA A 778 -22.83 -15.27 -55.90
CA ALA A 778 -24.18 -15.32 -56.46
C ALA A 778 -24.52 -16.65 -57.16
N LEU A 779 -23.61 -17.19 -58.00
CA LEU A 779 -23.82 -18.47 -58.69
C LEU A 779 -23.93 -19.65 -57.72
N LYS A 780 -23.03 -19.72 -56.72
CA LYS A 780 -23.03 -20.79 -55.71
C LYS A 780 -24.31 -20.74 -54.87
N THR A 781 -24.77 -19.54 -54.53
CA THR A 781 -26.03 -19.32 -53.80
C THR A 781 -27.23 -19.84 -54.59
N ILE A 782 -27.35 -19.48 -55.88
CA ILE A 782 -28.46 -19.98 -56.72
C ILE A 782 -28.39 -21.51 -56.86
N GLN A 783 -27.20 -22.09 -57.09
CA GLN A 783 -27.03 -23.54 -57.15
C GLN A 783 -27.44 -24.25 -55.86
N ASN A 784 -27.14 -23.67 -54.70
CA ASN A 784 -27.57 -24.19 -53.41
C ASN A 784 -29.10 -24.09 -53.23
N LEU A 785 -29.71 -22.97 -53.64
CA LEU A 785 -31.15 -22.76 -53.57
C LEU A 785 -31.94 -23.72 -54.48
N LEU A 786 -31.38 -24.12 -55.62
CA LEU A 786 -31.99 -25.11 -56.51
C LEU A 786 -32.02 -26.53 -55.91
N ARG A 787 -31.26 -26.80 -54.84
CA ARG A 787 -31.24 -28.11 -54.14
C ARG A 787 -32.28 -28.23 -53.02
N GLN A 788 -33.14 -27.23 -52.83
CA GLN A 788 -34.18 -27.30 -51.79
C GLN A 788 -35.20 -28.39 -52.11
N ASP A 789 -35.65 -29.11 -51.07
CA ASP A 789 -36.56 -30.26 -51.19
C ASP A 789 -38.04 -29.88 -51.34
N TYR A 790 -38.37 -28.59 -51.26
CA TYR A 790 -39.73 -28.09 -51.37
C TYR A 790 -40.20 -28.09 -52.83
N PRO A 791 -41.38 -28.62 -53.18
CA PRO A 791 -41.74 -28.85 -54.59
C PRO A 791 -42.24 -27.61 -55.35
N ASN A 792 -42.78 -26.60 -54.66
CA ASN A 792 -43.49 -25.48 -55.29
C ASN A 792 -42.82 -24.12 -55.01
N PHE A 793 -41.64 -23.88 -55.57
CA PHE A 793 -40.94 -22.60 -55.43
C PHE A 793 -40.38 -22.04 -56.74
N ASP A 794 -40.17 -20.73 -56.78
CA ASP A 794 -39.37 -20.04 -57.80
C ASP A 794 -38.33 -19.12 -57.15
N ILE A 795 -37.24 -18.84 -57.86
CA ILE A 795 -36.17 -17.95 -57.40
C ILE A 795 -36.24 -16.67 -58.21
N ILE A 796 -36.31 -15.53 -57.54
CA ILE A 796 -36.27 -14.19 -58.14
C ILE A 796 -34.97 -13.54 -57.71
N PHE A 797 -33.99 -13.56 -58.62
CA PHE A 797 -32.72 -12.87 -58.43
C PHE A 797 -32.84 -11.42 -58.88
N VAL A 798 -32.51 -10.48 -58.00
CA VAL A 798 -32.60 -9.04 -58.25
C VAL A 798 -31.23 -8.41 -58.12
N ASP A 799 -30.64 -8.05 -59.25
CA ASP A 799 -29.45 -7.22 -59.30
C ASP A 799 -29.81 -5.75 -59.03
N ASP A 800 -29.26 -5.17 -57.96
CA ASP A 800 -29.46 -3.77 -57.57
C ASP A 800 -28.43 -2.85 -58.25
N GLY A 801 -28.23 -3.03 -59.56
CA GLY A 801 -27.33 -2.23 -60.39
C GLY A 801 -25.86 -2.43 -60.03
N SER A 802 -25.43 -3.70 -59.94
CA SER A 802 -24.03 -4.04 -59.64
C SER A 802 -23.06 -3.38 -60.61
N LYS A 803 -21.87 -3.04 -60.10
CA LYS A 803 -20.77 -2.45 -60.87
C LYS A 803 -19.73 -3.48 -61.32
N ASP A 804 -19.79 -4.69 -60.79
CA ASP A 804 -18.95 -5.83 -61.17
C ASP A 804 -19.70 -6.75 -62.16
N SER A 805 -19.18 -7.96 -62.37
CA SER A 805 -19.75 -8.93 -63.31
C SER A 805 -20.93 -9.74 -62.74
N THR A 806 -21.54 -9.35 -61.61
CA THR A 806 -22.60 -10.11 -60.94
C THR A 806 -23.77 -10.41 -61.87
N PHE A 807 -24.39 -9.37 -62.45
CA PHE A 807 -25.55 -9.52 -63.32
C PHE A 807 -25.22 -10.37 -64.55
N SER A 808 -24.14 -10.03 -65.26
CA SER A 808 -23.75 -10.74 -66.49
C SER A 808 -23.50 -12.23 -66.25
N LYS A 809 -22.84 -12.61 -65.16
CA LYS A 809 -22.58 -14.02 -64.82
C LYS A 809 -23.88 -14.78 -64.55
N VAL A 810 -24.80 -14.18 -63.79
CA VAL A 810 -26.06 -14.83 -63.42
C VAL A 810 -27.05 -14.90 -64.59
N ASP A 811 -27.14 -13.83 -65.40
CA ASP A 811 -27.98 -13.81 -66.60
C ASP A 811 -27.53 -14.85 -67.62
N VAL A 812 -26.23 -14.95 -67.92
CA VAL A 812 -25.71 -15.95 -68.87
C VAL A 812 -26.03 -17.39 -68.45
N GLU A 813 -25.94 -17.71 -67.16
CA GLU A 813 -26.17 -19.07 -66.66
C GLU A 813 -27.66 -19.43 -66.53
N TYR A 814 -28.53 -18.47 -66.17
CA TYR A 814 -29.90 -18.77 -65.73
C TYR A 814 -31.03 -18.09 -66.50
N LYS A 815 -30.76 -17.32 -67.56
CA LYS A 815 -31.78 -16.58 -68.32
C LYS A 815 -32.97 -17.41 -68.79
N ASP A 816 -32.73 -18.66 -69.21
CA ASP A 816 -33.76 -19.57 -69.71
C ASP A 816 -34.17 -20.66 -68.69
N HIS A 817 -33.77 -20.52 -67.42
CA HIS A 817 -34.04 -21.51 -66.40
C HIS A 817 -35.49 -21.41 -65.87
N HIS A 818 -36.27 -22.48 -66.00
CA HIS A 818 -37.71 -22.50 -65.65
C HIS A 818 -38.08 -22.12 -64.20
N ILE A 819 -37.16 -22.26 -63.24
CA ILE A 819 -37.34 -21.89 -61.82
C ILE A 819 -36.74 -20.51 -61.48
N VAL A 820 -35.73 -20.04 -62.23
CA VAL A 820 -34.93 -18.86 -61.84
C VAL A 820 -35.28 -17.68 -62.74
N LYS A 821 -35.67 -16.55 -62.15
CA LYS A 821 -35.98 -15.29 -62.83
C LYS A 821 -34.94 -14.24 -62.47
N VAL A 822 -34.14 -13.84 -63.45
CA VAL A 822 -33.08 -12.84 -63.27
C VAL A 822 -33.62 -11.46 -63.69
N ASN A 823 -33.51 -10.48 -62.79
CA ASN A 823 -33.95 -9.10 -63.05
C ASN A 823 -32.88 -8.11 -62.56
N THR A 824 -32.81 -6.93 -63.18
CA THR A 824 -31.92 -5.83 -62.77
C THR A 824 -32.69 -4.53 -62.62
N LYS A 825 -32.22 -3.64 -61.74
CA LYS A 825 -32.77 -2.30 -61.50
C LYS A 825 -31.65 -1.29 -61.23
N VAL A 826 -31.98 0.00 -61.29
CA VAL A 826 -31.07 1.05 -60.82
C VAL A 826 -30.83 0.90 -59.32
N ASN A 827 -29.56 1.04 -58.89
CA ASN A 827 -29.17 0.89 -57.50
C ASN A 827 -30.01 1.79 -56.56
N GLY A 828 -30.69 1.15 -55.62
CA GLY A 828 -31.51 1.83 -54.61
C GLY A 828 -31.30 1.29 -53.20
N GLY A 829 -30.32 0.41 -53.01
CA GLY A 829 -30.06 -0.33 -51.78
C GLY A 829 -30.92 -1.59 -51.65
N LYS A 830 -30.49 -2.48 -50.74
CA LYS A 830 -31.11 -3.79 -50.49
C LYS A 830 -32.63 -3.75 -50.27
N ALA A 831 -33.13 -2.82 -49.45
CA ALA A 831 -34.57 -2.65 -49.22
C ALA A 831 -35.35 -2.34 -50.52
N SER A 832 -34.77 -1.55 -51.42
CA SER A 832 -35.37 -1.24 -52.73
C SER A 832 -35.38 -2.46 -53.65
N ALA A 833 -34.30 -3.26 -53.65
CA ALA A 833 -34.22 -4.51 -54.40
C ALA A 833 -35.20 -5.58 -53.89
N LEU A 834 -35.33 -5.74 -52.57
CA LEU A 834 -36.29 -6.64 -51.94
C LEU A 834 -37.73 -6.28 -52.34
N ASN A 835 -38.13 -5.01 -52.20
CA ASN A 835 -39.47 -4.57 -52.61
C ASN A 835 -39.73 -4.78 -54.10
N TYR A 836 -38.73 -4.54 -54.95
CA TYR A 836 -38.85 -4.80 -56.39
C TYR A 836 -39.07 -6.29 -56.66
N GLY A 837 -38.27 -7.18 -56.07
CA GLY A 837 -38.46 -8.63 -56.18
C GLY A 837 -39.83 -9.12 -55.68
N ILE A 838 -40.30 -8.59 -54.55
CA ILE A 838 -41.62 -8.91 -53.99
C ILE A 838 -42.77 -8.45 -54.92
N SER A 839 -42.59 -7.33 -55.63
CA SER A 839 -43.58 -6.84 -56.59
C SER A 839 -43.71 -7.71 -57.85
N LEU A 840 -42.66 -8.48 -58.20
CA LEU A 840 -42.64 -9.35 -59.37
C LEU A 840 -43.34 -10.69 -59.14
N THR A 841 -43.49 -11.13 -57.89
CA THR A 841 -44.16 -12.39 -57.56
C THR A 841 -45.64 -12.22 -57.26
N LYS A 842 -46.45 -13.22 -57.65
CA LYS A 842 -47.87 -13.35 -57.29
C LYS A 842 -48.09 -14.40 -56.20
N ASN A 843 -47.04 -15.00 -55.67
CA ASN A 843 -47.13 -16.02 -54.62
C ASN A 843 -47.44 -15.38 -53.26
N ASP A 844 -48.17 -16.09 -52.42
CA ASP A 844 -48.59 -15.60 -51.09
C ASP A 844 -47.46 -15.57 -50.06
N PHE A 845 -46.39 -16.32 -50.32
CA PHE A 845 -45.23 -16.45 -49.45
C PHE A 845 -43.96 -16.05 -50.16
N VAL A 846 -43.09 -15.35 -49.44
CA VAL A 846 -41.78 -14.94 -49.92
C VAL A 846 -40.71 -15.32 -48.91
N VAL A 847 -39.56 -15.79 -49.39
CA VAL A 847 -38.36 -16.00 -48.58
C VAL A 847 -37.31 -15.02 -49.04
N CYS A 848 -36.83 -14.17 -48.15
CA CYS A 848 -35.73 -13.25 -48.43
C CYS A 848 -34.43 -13.88 -47.92
N ILE A 849 -33.43 -13.95 -48.79
CA ILE A 849 -32.10 -14.50 -48.50
C ILE A 849 -31.01 -13.58 -49.05
N ASP A 850 -29.88 -13.48 -48.36
CA ASP A 850 -28.72 -12.73 -48.84
C ASP A 850 -27.98 -13.50 -49.95
N ALA A 851 -27.41 -12.78 -50.92
CA ALA A 851 -26.72 -13.39 -52.07
C ALA A 851 -25.43 -14.17 -51.73
N ASP A 852 -25.00 -14.13 -50.46
CA ASP A 852 -23.84 -14.84 -49.89
C ASP A 852 -24.22 -15.98 -48.93
N THR A 853 -25.51 -16.34 -48.86
CA THR A 853 -26.02 -17.30 -47.88
C THR A 853 -26.42 -18.63 -48.51
N GLN A 854 -26.03 -19.73 -47.88
CA GLN A 854 -26.40 -21.09 -48.28
C GLN A 854 -27.41 -21.69 -47.32
N LEU A 855 -28.45 -22.33 -47.85
CA LEU A 855 -29.48 -23.03 -47.10
C LEU A 855 -29.17 -24.53 -47.01
N LYS A 856 -29.51 -25.14 -45.88
CA LYS A 856 -29.61 -26.60 -45.77
C LYS A 856 -30.72 -27.10 -46.70
N THR A 857 -30.61 -28.31 -47.24
CA THR A 857 -31.53 -28.84 -48.28
C THR A 857 -33.00 -28.87 -47.85
N ASP A 858 -33.29 -29.06 -46.57
CA ASP A 858 -34.64 -29.08 -46.00
C ASP A 858 -35.11 -27.72 -45.45
N ALA A 859 -34.29 -26.66 -45.54
CA ALA A 859 -34.55 -25.40 -44.85
C ALA A 859 -35.86 -24.72 -45.32
N LEU A 860 -36.13 -24.71 -46.62
CA LEU A 860 -37.35 -24.14 -47.18
C LEU A 860 -38.60 -24.89 -46.69
N SER A 861 -38.56 -26.22 -46.65
CA SER A 861 -39.65 -27.04 -46.11
C SER A 861 -39.90 -26.78 -44.63
N GLN A 862 -38.86 -26.62 -43.81
CA GLN A 862 -39.00 -26.27 -42.39
C GLN A 862 -39.61 -24.87 -42.18
N LEU A 863 -39.23 -23.88 -42.98
CA LEU A 863 -39.82 -22.54 -42.94
C LEU A 863 -41.33 -22.58 -43.28
N MET A 864 -41.69 -23.27 -44.37
CA MET A 864 -43.07 -23.35 -44.84
C MET A 864 -43.96 -24.13 -43.86
N LYS A 865 -43.43 -25.16 -43.20
CA LYS A 865 -44.10 -25.88 -42.11
C LYS A 865 -44.55 -24.94 -40.98
N CYS A 866 -43.79 -23.90 -40.67
CA CYS A 866 -44.13 -22.97 -39.59
C CYS A 866 -45.36 -22.10 -39.90
N PHE A 867 -45.70 -21.86 -41.18
CA PHE A 867 -46.90 -21.10 -41.53
C PHE A 867 -48.20 -21.87 -41.34
N ARG A 868 -48.13 -23.20 -41.16
CA ARG A 868 -49.25 -24.09 -40.86
C ARG A 868 -49.60 -24.13 -39.37
N LEU A 869 -48.83 -23.46 -38.51
CA LEU A 869 -49.05 -23.44 -37.07
C LEU A 869 -50.36 -22.74 -36.70
N GLN A 870 -51.18 -23.41 -35.88
CA GLN A 870 -52.41 -22.87 -35.33
C GLN A 870 -52.23 -22.42 -33.88
N PHE A 871 -52.73 -21.22 -33.57
CA PHE A 871 -52.67 -20.64 -32.23
C PHE A 871 -54.08 -20.45 -31.68
N LYS A 872 -54.27 -20.66 -30.36
CA LYS A 872 -55.58 -20.56 -29.67
C LYS A 872 -56.28 -19.21 -29.86
N ASN A 873 -55.52 -18.14 -30.12
CA ASN A 873 -56.04 -16.78 -30.33
C ASN A 873 -56.33 -16.47 -31.81
N HIS A 874 -56.31 -17.47 -32.70
CA HIS A 874 -56.50 -17.32 -34.16
C HIS A 874 -55.55 -16.31 -34.83
N GLN A 875 -54.39 -16.06 -34.21
CA GLN A 875 -53.39 -15.14 -34.74
C GLN A 875 -52.63 -15.79 -35.91
N LYS A 876 -52.58 -15.12 -37.06
CA LYS A 876 -51.87 -15.59 -38.24
C LYS A 876 -50.36 -15.40 -38.11
N VAL A 877 -49.58 -16.40 -38.55
CA VAL A 877 -48.11 -16.27 -38.70
C VAL A 877 -47.80 -15.34 -39.85
N GLY A 878 -47.27 -14.15 -39.57
CA GLY A 878 -46.86 -13.18 -40.60
C GLY A 878 -45.44 -13.37 -41.09
N ALA A 879 -44.54 -13.86 -40.22
CA ALA A 879 -43.14 -14.10 -40.55
C ALA A 879 -42.54 -15.27 -39.76
N VAL A 880 -41.50 -15.88 -40.31
CA VAL A 880 -40.72 -16.97 -39.72
C VAL A 880 -39.24 -16.61 -39.81
N ALA A 881 -38.57 -16.60 -38.65
CA ALA A 881 -37.13 -16.39 -38.55
C ALA A 881 -36.40 -17.73 -38.57
N GLY A 882 -35.56 -17.97 -39.58
CA GLY A 882 -34.69 -19.14 -39.60
C GLY A 882 -33.44 -18.97 -38.72
N ASN A 883 -32.67 -20.05 -38.61
CA ASN A 883 -31.48 -20.15 -37.81
C ASN A 883 -30.22 -19.86 -38.65
N VAL A 884 -29.47 -18.81 -38.31
CA VAL A 884 -28.26 -18.41 -39.03
C VAL A 884 -27.03 -18.94 -38.29
N LYS A 885 -26.10 -19.52 -39.04
CA LYS A 885 -24.80 -19.99 -38.57
C LYS A 885 -23.65 -19.39 -39.39
N VAL A 886 -22.47 -19.29 -38.78
CA VAL A 886 -21.25 -18.80 -39.45
C VAL A 886 -20.58 -19.95 -40.18
N GLY A 887 -20.27 -19.75 -41.48
CA GLY A 887 -19.70 -20.79 -42.34
C GLY A 887 -18.17 -20.80 -42.45
N ASN A 888 -17.51 -19.71 -42.08
CA ASN A 888 -16.07 -19.50 -42.23
C ASN A 888 -15.40 -19.26 -40.85
N GLU A 889 -15.43 -20.25 -39.96
CA GLU A 889 -14.75 -20.19 -38.64
C GLU A 889 -13.21 -20.35 -38.71
N ASN A 890 -12.59 -19.80 -39.76
CA ASN A 890 -11.16 -19.86 -40.07
C ASN A 890 -10.33 -18.82 -39.28
N THR A 891 -10.91 -17.67 -38.94
CA THR A 891 -10.28 -16.60 -38.16
C THR A 891 -10.80 -16.51 -36.73
N MET A 892 -10.04 -15.87 -35.84
CA MET A 892 -10.48 -15.62 -34.46
C MET A 892 -11.73 -14.71 -34.41
N LEU A 893 -11.82 -13.71 -35.29
CA LEU A 893 -13.00 -12.84 -35.40
C LEU A 893 -14.25 -13.63 -35.78
N ALA A 894 -14.16 -14.50 -36.78
CA ALA A 894 -15.29 -15.34 -37.20
C ALA A 894 -15.71 -16.34 -36.12
N ARG A 895 -14.77 -16.91 -35.37
CA ARG A 895 -15.06 -17.77 -34.20
C ARG A 895 -15.79 -17.00 -33.09
N TRP A 896 -15.35 -15.78 -32.77
CA TRP A 896 -16.06 -14.93 -31.81
C TRP A 896 -17.47 -14.57 -32.28
N GLN A 897 -17.65 -14.26 -33.55
CA GLN A 897 -19.00 -14.04 -34.10
C GLN A 897 -19.88 -15.29 -34.03
N SER A 898 -19.33 -16.49 -34.29
CA SER A 898 -20.06 -17.76 -34.17
C SER A 898 -20.60 -17.98 -32.74
N ILE A 899 -19.78 -17.67 -31.73
CA ILE A 899 -20.22 -17.69 -30.32
C ILE A 899 -21.37 -16.71 -30.10
N GLU A 900 -21.24 -15.46 -30.55
CA GLU A 900 -22.27 -14.43 -30.36
C GLU A 900 -23.60 -14.80 -31.05
N TYR A 901 -23.56 -15.34 -32.26
CA TYR A 901 -24.75 -15.81 -32.97
C TYR A 901 -25.49 -16.87 -32.15
N THR A 902 -24.75 -17.79 -31.54
CA THR A 902 -25.30 -18.85 -30.68
C THR A 902 -25.87 -18.26 -29.38
N THR A 903 -25.10 -17.45 -28.65
CA THR A 903 -25.45 -17.01 -27.29
C THR A 903 -26.44 -15.86 -27.24
N ALA A 904 -26.44 -14.96 -28.23
CA ALA A 904 -27.19 -13.70 -28.17
C ALA A 904 -28.21 -13.54 -29.30
N GLN A 905 -28.03 -14.15 -30.47
CA GLN A 905 -29.06 -14.08 -31.52
C GLN A 905 -30.05 -15.23 -31.44
N ASN A 906 -29.56 -16.47 -31.54
CA ASN A 906 -30.41 -17.66 -31.65
C ASN A 906 -31.12 -17.95 -30.32
N PHE A 907 -30.38 -17.91 -29.21
CA PHE A 907 -30.95 -18.11 -27.88
C PHE A 907 -31.98 -17.03 -27.49
N ASP A 908 -31.70 -15.74 -27.74
CA ASP A 908 -32.65 -14.66 -27.46
C ASP A 908 -33.93 -14.81 -28.29
N ARG A 909 -33.83 -15.15 -29.59
CA ARG A 909 -35.01 -15.38 -30.44
C ARG A 909 -35.89 -16.51 -29.91
N ARG A 910 -35.30 -17.60 -29.40
CA ARG A 910 -36.05 -18.71 -28.80
C ARG A 910 -36.85 -18.26 -27.58
N ALA A 911 -36.26 -17.46 -26.71
CA ALA A 911 -36.96 -16.89 -25.56
C ALA A 911 -38.06 -15.91 -26.00
N PHE A 912 -37.76 -15.02 -26.95
CA PHE A 912 -38.70 -14.01 -27.43
C PHE A 912 -39.84 -14.55 -28.29
N ASP A 913 -39.70 -15.72 -28.92
CA ASP A 913 -40.81 -16.42 -29.58
C ASP A 913 -41.98 -16.60 -28.59
N LEU A 914 -41.72 -17.05 -27.36
CA LEU A 914 -42.77 -17.30 -26.35
C LEU A 914 -43.76 -16.13 -26.21
N ILE A 915 -43.27 -14.89 -26.27
CA ILE A 915 -44.05 -13.67 -26.03
C ILE A 915 -44.41 -12.89 -27.30
N ASN A 916 -44.13 -13.43 -28.50
CA ASN A 916 -44.24 -12.71 -29.78
C ASN A 916 -43.39 -11.43 -29.81
N GLY A 917 -42.14 -11.52 -29.34
CA GLY A 917 -41.22 -10.40 -29.17
C GLY A 917 -39.98 -10.44 -30.07
N ILE A 918 -39.97 -11.26 -31.12
CA ILE A 918 -38.83 -11.36 -32.04
C ILE A 918 -38.74 -10.06 -32.85
N THR A 919 -37.77 -9.22 -32.54
CA THR A 919 -37.62 -7.90 -33.19
C THR A 919 -36.81 -7.93 -34.49
N VAL A 920 -36.17 -9.05 -34.82
CA VAL A 920 -35.39 -9.21 -36.05
C VAL A 920 -35.60 -10.59 -36.64
N VAL A 921 -36.26 -10.64 -37.80
CA VAL A 921 -36.20 -11.78 -38.73
C VAL A 921 -34.94 -11.61 -39.57
N PRO A 922 -33.95 -12.53 -39.51
CA PRO A 922 -32.66 -12.32 -40.13
C PRO A 922 -32.77 -12.26 -41.66
N GLY A 923 -32.12 -11.27 -42.28
CA GLY A 923 -32.07 -11.14 -43.75
C GLY A 923 -31.45 -12.33 -44.49
N ALA A 924 -30.62 -13.12 -43.80
CA ALA A 924 -30.01 -14.33 -44.35
C ALA A 924 -31.02 -15.50 -44.52
N ILE A 925 -32.11 -15.54 -43.74
CA ILE A 925 -33.15 -16.58 -43.87
C ILE A 925 -34.45 -16.12 -43.22
N GLY A 926 -35.19 -15.29 -43.93
CA GLY A 926 -36.48 -14.77 -43.47
C GLY A 926 -37.62 -15.19 -44.39
N ALA A 927 -38.63 -15.89 -43.86
CA ALA A 927 -39.84 -16.20 -44.62
C ALA A 927 -41.01 -15.33 -44.16
N PHE A 928 -41.83 -14.86 -45.08
CA PHE A 928 -42.90 -13.91 -44.82
C PHE A 928 -44.15 -14.23 -45.63
N ARG A 929 -45.32 -13.94 -45.04
CA ARG A 929 -46.54 -13.76 -45.84
C ARG A 929 -46.45 -12.43 -46.56
N LYS A 930 -46.71 -12.44 -47.87
CA LYS A 930 -46.71 -11.22 -48.69
C LYS A 930 -47.67 -10.17 -48.14
N GLU A 931 -48.88 -10.60 -47.75
CA GLU A 931 -49.89 -9.74 -47.09
C GLU A 931 -49.35 -9.04 -45.83
N ALA A 932 -48.54 -9.72 -45.02
CA ALA A 932 -47.98 -9.15 -43.80
C ALA A 932 -46.92 -8.07 -44.10
N ILE A 933 -46.13 -8.25 -45.17
CA ILE A 933 -45.19 -7.22 -45.66
C ILE A 933 -45.95 -6.01 -46.18
N GLU A 934 -46.99 -6.23 -46.98
CA GLU A 934 -47.81 -5.16 -47.56
C GLU A 934 -48.52 -4.34 -46.47
N ASN A 935 -49.14 -5.01 -45.48
CA ASN A 935 -49.77 -4.35 -44.33
C ASN A 935 -48.77 -3.62 -43.43
N ALA A 936 -47.51 -4.08 -43.38
CA ALA A 936 -46.45 -3.35 -42.71
C ALA A 936 -45.94 -2.14 -43.51
N GLY A 937 -46.22 -2.04 -44.81
CA GLY A 937 -45.76 -0.97 -45.69
C GLY A 937 -44.43 -1.25 -46.42
N GLY A 938 -44.05 -2.52 -46.56
CA GLY A 938 -42.83 -2.95 -47.27
C GLY A 938 -41.52 -2.70 -46.52
N PHE A 939 -40.38 -2.98 -47.16
CA PHE A 939 -39.06 -2.65 -46.63
C PHE A 939 -38.79 -1.14 -46.82
N THR A 940 -38.51 -0.41 -45.74
CA THR A 940 -38.23 1.03 -45.84
C THR A 940 -36.74 1.30 -45.99
N THR A 941 -36.39 2.42 -46.62
CA THR A 941 -35.00 2.82 -46.90
C THR A 941 -34.44 3.85 -45.92
N ASP A 942 -35.24 4.27 -44.93
CA ASP A 942 -34.90 5.27 -43.92
C ASP A 942 -34.07 4.71 -42.74
N THR A 943 -33.85 3.39 -42.71
CA THR A 943 -33.06 2.67 -41.70
C THR A 943 -32.02 1.76 -42.35
N LEU A 944 -30.86 1.57 -41.72
CA LEU A 944 -29.81 0.64 -42.20
C LEU A 944 -30.04 -0.84 -41.88
N ALA A 945 -30.98 -1.15 -40.98
CA ALA A 945 -31.43 -2.50 -40.63
C ALA A 945 -32.90 -2.63 -41.02
N GLU A 946 -33.14 -2.76 -42.32
CA GLU A 946 -34.47 -2.84 -42.93
C GLU A 946 -35.28 -4.05 -42.45
N ASP A 947 -34.58 -5.13 -42.11
CA ASP A 947 -35.13 -6.37 -41.58
C ASP A 947 -35.69 -6.20 -40.16
N CYS A 948 -34.94 -5.53 -39.28
CA CYS A 948 -35.36 -5.15 -37.94
C CYS A 948 -36.59 -4.23 -37.97
N ASP A 949 -36.57 -3.18 -38.79
CA ASP A 949 -37.70 -2.24 -38.88
C ASP A 949 -38.97 -2.91 -39.41
N LEU A 950 -38.87 -3.72 -40.48
CA LEU A 950 -40.02 -4.46 -41.01
C LEU A 950 -40.58 -5.42 -39.95
N THR A 951 -39.71 -6.15 -39.25
CA THR A 951 -40.12 -7.11 -38.22
C THR A 951 -40.92 -6.44 -37.11
N ILE A 952 -40.46 -5.30 -36.60
CA ILE A 952 -41.19 -4.52 -35.59
C ILE A 952 -42.55 -4.06 -36.13
N ARG A 953 -42.62 -3.59 -37.38
CA ARG A 953 -43.89 -3.17 -38.01
C ARG A 953 -44.87 -4.32 -38.24
N ILE A 954 -44.40 -5.52 -38.57
CA ILE A 954 -45.24 -6.73 -38.67
C ILE A 954 -45.84 -7.07 -37.29
N LEU A 955 -45.04 -7.01 -36.22
CA LEU A 955 -45.53 -7.22 -34.85
C LEU A 955 -46.56 -6.16 -34.43
N ARG A 956 -46.37 -4.90 -34.83
CA ARG A 956 -47.33 -3.80 -34.58
C ARG A 956 -48.68 -4.03 -35.29
N ASN A 957 -48.69 -4.75 -36.41
CA ASN A 957 -49.89 -5.18 -37.13
C ASN A 957 -50.51 -6.47 -36.57
N ASN A 958 -50.15 -6.87 -35.34
CA ASN A 958 -50.73 -8.02 -34.62
C ASN A 958 -50.53 -9.38 -35.32
N TYR A 959 -49.54 -9.51 -36.21
CA TYR A 959 -49.11 -10.81 -36.72
C TYR A 959 -48.25 -11.56 -35.70
N ARG A 960 -48.24 -12.89 -35.81
CA ARG A 960 -47.33 -13.77 -35.06
C ARG A 960 -46.03 -13.93 -35.83
N ILE A 961 -44.90 -13.80 -35.15
CA ILE A 961 -43.57 -14.13 -35.69
C ILE A 961 -43.05 -15.35 -34.93
N VAL A 962 -42.57 -16.35 -35.67
CA VAL A 962 -42.14 -17.64 -35.11
C VAL A 962 -40.65 -17.86 -35.39
N ASN A 963 -39.94 -18.44 -34.43
CA ASN A 963 -38.56 -18.86 -34.61
C ASN A 963 -38.51 -20.33 -35.10
N CYS A 964 -37.86 -20.59 -36.23
CA CYS A 964 -37.66 -21.94 -36.79
C CYS A 964 -36.18 -22.33 -36.65
N VAL A 965 -35.88 -23.21 -35.71
CA VAL A 965 -34.50 -23.59 -35.36
C VAL A 965 -33.93 -24.58 -36.36
N GLU A 966 -34.82 -25.39 -36.95
CA GLU A 966 -34.53 -26.46 -37.90
C GLU A 966 -34.18 -25.92 -39.30
N ALA A 967 -34.70 -24.75 -39.67
CA ALA A 967 -34.36 -24.07 -40.91
C ALA A 967 -32.99 -23.39 -40.78
N VAL A 968 -31.91 -24.10 -41.15
CA VAL A 968 -30.53 -23.62 -41.00
C VAL A 968 -30.04 -22.96 -42.29
N ALA A 969 -29.47 -21.76 -42.14
CA ALA A 969 -28.70 -21.05 -43.16
C ALA A 969 -27.28 -20.78 -42.67
N VAL A 970 -26.31 -20.88 -43.58
CA VAL A 970 -24.90 -20.60 -43.33
C VAL A 970 -24.47 -19.39 -44.16
N THR A 971 -23.87 -18.40 -43.49
CA THR A 971 -23.42 -17.14 -44.11
C THR A 971 -21.95 -16.87 -43.81
N GLU A 972 -21.36 -15.94 -44.56
CA GLU A 972 -19.97 -15.52 -44.44
C GLU A 972 -19.82 -14.39 -43.39
N ALA A 973 -19.09 -14.67 -42.31
CA ALA A 973 -18.66 -13.69 -41.33
C ALA A 973 -17.44 -12.90 -41.82
N PRO A 974 -17.27 -11.61 -41.44
CA PRO A 974 -16.08 -10.85 -41.78
C PRO A 974 -14.78 -11.50 -41.26
N GLU A 975 -13.80 -11.68 -42.15
CA GLU A 975 -12.48 -12.23 -41.80
C GLU A 975 -11.52 -11.14 -41.33
N THR A 976 -11.73 -9.87 -41.73
CA THR A 976 -10.89 -8.73 -41.34
C THR A 976 -11.57 -7.80 -40.34
N LEU A 977 -10.77 -7.12 -39.52
CA LEU A 977 -11.27 -6.15 -38.53
C LEU A 977 -12.03 -4.97 -39.18
N ASN A 978 -11.59 -4.48 -40.34
CA ASN A 978 -12.23 -3.35 -41.01
C ASN A 978 -13.65 -3.70 -41.49
N GLU A 979 -13.82 -4.88 -42.09
CA GLU A 979 -15.12 -5.40 -42.52
C GLU A 979 -16.02 -5.67 -41.32
N PHE A 980 -15.47 -6.26 -40.26
CA PHE A 980 -16.17 -6.46 -38.98
C PHE A 980 -16.72 -5.13 -38.44
N MET A 981 -15.88 -4.09 -38.36
CA MET A 981 -16.29 -2.77 -37.87
C MET A 981 -17.37 -2.13 -38.73
N LYS A 982 -17.32 -2.28 -40.07
CA LYS A 982 -18.37 -1.80 -40.99
C LYS A 982 -19.69 -2.54 -40.77
N GLN A 983 -19.66 -3.87 -40.69
CA GLN A 983 -20.84 -4.70 -40.49
C GLN A 983 -21.52 -4.37 -39.15
N ARG A 984 -20.75 -4.35 -38.05
CA ARG A 984 -21.30 -4.12 -36.72
C ARG A 984 -21.74 -2.69 -36.48
N PHE A 985 -21.09 -1.72 -37.12
CA PHE A 985 -21.59 -0.35 -37.15
C PHE A 985 -22.96 -0.27 -37.81
N ARG A 986 -23.15 -0.92 -38.97
CA ARG A 986 -24.43 -0.95 -39.69
C ARG A 986 -25.53 -1.55 -38.80
N TRP A 987 -25.25 -2.64 -38.11
CA TRP A 987 -26.22 -3.30 -37.24
C TRP A 987 -26.55 -2.45 -36.01
N SER A 988 -25.54 -1.96 -35.30
CA SER A 988 -25.75 -1.16 -34.09
C SER A 988 -26.51 0.13 -34.41
N TYR A 989 -26.11 0.83 -35.47
CA TYR A 989 -26.78 2.04 -35.92
C TYR A 989 -28.20 1.77 -36.45
N GLY A 990 -28.38 0.70 -37.23
CA GLY A 990 -29.68 0.31 -37.78
C GLY A 990 -30.68 -0.10 -36.69
N ILE A 991 -30.24 -0.83 -35.66
CA ILE A 991 -31.08 -1.17 -34.50
C ILE A 991 -31.47 0.10 -33.74
N MET A 992 -30.54 1.03 -33.52
CA MET A 992 -30.86 2.33 -32.90
C MET A 992 -31.89 3.11 -33.72
N GLN A 993 -31.78 3.11 -35.05
CA GLN A 993 -32.75 3.76 -35.95
C GLN A 993 -34.13 3.10 -35.86
N ALA A 994 -34.20 1.77 -35.97
CA ALA A 994 -35.45 1.01 -35.91
C ALA A 994 -36.14 1.19 -34.54
N PHE A 995 -35.37 1.16 -33.45
CA PHE A 995 -35.88 1.47 -32.11
C PHE A 995 -36.41 2.90 -32.03
N TRP A 996 -35.65 3.91 -32.48
CA TRP A 996 -36.05 5.31 -32.39
C TRP A 996 -37.31 5.63 -33.21
N LYS A 997 -37.43 5.02 -34.40
CA LYS A 997 -38.61 5.10 -35.26
C LYS A 997 -39.86 4.53 -34.59
N ASN A 998 -39.70 3.49 -33.74
CA ASN A 998 -40.77 2.79 -33.05
C ASN A 998 -40.82 3.06 -31.53
N ARG A 999 -40.20 4.16 -31.05
CA ARG A 999 -40.05 4.44 -29.62
C ARG A 999 -41.38 4.60 -28.87
N ASP A 1000 -42.45 4.98 -29.57
CA ASP A 1000 -43.82 5.10 -29.05
C ASP A 1000 -44.44 3.77 -28.62
N ALA A 1001 -43.90 2.64 -29.12
CA ALA A 1001 -44.31 1.31 -28.71
C ALA A 1001 -43.56 0.80 -27.47
N CYS A 1002 -42.44 1.43 -27.09
CA CYS A 1002 -41.65 1.03 -25.92
C CYS A 1002 -42.41 1.35 -24.62
N PHE A 1003 -42.51 0.38 -23.71
CA PHE A 1003 -43.32 0.42 -22.49
C PHE A 1003 -44.83 0.64 -22.73
N ASN A 1004 -45.32 0.35 -23.94
CA ASN A 1004 -46.73 0.50 -24.26
C ASN A 1004 -47.46 -0.87 -24.20
N PRO A 1005 -48.38 -1.08 -23.24
CA PRO A 1005 -49.08 -2.36 -23.07
C PRO A 1005 -49.90 -2.79 -24.31
N LYS A 1006 -50.30 -1.85 -25.17
CA LYS A 1006 -51.03 -2.11 -26.43
C LYS A 1006 -50.32 -3.15 -27.30
N TYR A 1007 -48.99 -3.12 -27.33
CA TYR A 1007 -48.17 -3.99 -28.17
C TYR A 1007 -47.66 -5.24 -27.43
N LYS A 1008 -48.22 -5.56 -26.25
CA LYS A 1008 -47.97 -6.81 -25.49
C LYS A 1008 -46.46 -7.07 -25.32
N GLY A 1009 -45.97 -8.26 -25.73
CA GLY A 1009 -44.57 -8.66 -25.58
C GLY A 1009 -43.57 -7.78 -26.33
N LEU A 1010 -43.95 -7.21 -27.50
CA LEU A 1010 -43.11 -6.24 -28.20
C LEU A 1010 -42.86 -5.00 -27.34
N GLY A 1011 -43.95 -4.39 -26.86
CA GLY A 1011 -43.88 -3.11 -26.16
C GLY A 1011 -43.37 -3.21 -24.72
N MET A 1012 -43.73 -4.27 -24.00
CA MET A 1012 -43.41 -4.40 -22.57
C MET A 1012 -42.12 -5.16 -22.28
N ILE A 1013 -41.59 -5.93 -23.24
CA ILE A 1013 -40.39 -6.76 -23.00
C ILE A 1013 -39.35 -6.54 -24.10
N ALA A 1014 -39.69 -6.72 -25.38
CA ALA A 1014 -38.68 -6.72 -26.44
C ALA A 1014 -38.03 -5.35 -26.68
N LEU A 1015 -38.82 -4.28 -26.83
CA LEU A 1015 -38.30 -2.92 -27.00
C LEU A 1015 -37.58 -2.40 -25.74
N PRO A 1016 -38.11 -2.60 -24.52
CA PRO A 1016 -37.36 -2.32 -23.29
C PRO A 1016 -36.03 -3.09 -23.21
N ASN A 1017 -35.99 -4.36 -23.65
CA ASN A 1017 -34.76 -5.13 -23.67
C ASN A 1017 -33.72 -4.53 -24.63
N VAL A 1018 -34.14 -4.08 -25.83
CA VAL A 1018 -33.26 -3.36 -26.77
C VAL A 1018 -32.74 -2.07 -26.11
N LEU A 1019 -33.62 -1.26 -25.52
CA LEU A 1019 -33.24 0.00 -24.88
C LEU A 1019 -32.24 -0.22 -23.74
N ILE A 1020 -32.55 -1.11 -22.79
CA ILE A 1020 -31.76 -1.27 -21.57
C ILE A 1020 -30.46 -2.02 -21.87
N PHE A 1021 -30.53 -3.18 -22.52
CA PHE A 1021 -29.38 -4.09 -22.61
C PHE A 1021 -28.52 -3.90 -23.86
N GLN A 1022 -29.07 -3.35 -24.95
CA GLN A 1022 -28.30 -3.11 -26.19
C GLN A 1022 -27.86 -1.65 -26.34
N ILE A 1023 -28.54 -0.70 -25.69
CA ILE A 1023 -28.21 0.73 -25.79
C ILE A 1023 -27.67 1.27 -24.46
N ILE A 1024 -28.45 1.27 -23.37
CA ILE A 1024 -28.09 1.96 -22.11
C ILE A 1024 -26.92 1.31 -21.37
N LEU A 1025 -27.01 0.02 -21.02
CA LEU A 1025 -25.96 -0.64 -20.22
C LEU A 1025 -24.59 -0.66 -20.91
N PRO A 1026 -24.48 -0.94 -22.23
CA PRO A 1026 -23.19 -0.89 -22.92
C PRO A 1026 -22.54 0.50 -22.96
N ILE A 1027 -23.29 1.60 -22.78
CA ILE A 1027 -22.73 2.96 -22.68
C ILE A 1027 -21.93 3.12 -21.38
N PHE A 1028 -22.39 2.51 -20.28
CA PHE A 1028 -21.72 2.59 -18.97
C PHE A 1028 -20.62 1.53 -18.79
N ALA A 1029 -20.62 0.47 -19.59
CA ALA A 1029 -19.67 -0.63 -19.43
C ALA A 1029 -18.17 -0.23 -19.51
N PRO A 1030 -17.73 0.72 -20.37
CA PRO A 1030 -16.33 1.17 -20.36
C PRO A 1030 -15.92 1.89 -19.06
N LEU A 1031 -16.87 2.51 -18.35
CA LEU A 1031 -16.59 3.14 -17.06
C LEU A 1031 -16.19 2.08 -16.01
N ALA A 1032 -16.81 0.89 -16.08
CA ALA A 1032 -16.42 -0.27 -15.28
C ALA A 1032 -14.98 -0.71 -15.52
N ASP A 1033 -14.62 -0.84 -16.80
CA ASP A 1033 -13.26 -1.24 -17.18
C ASP A 1033 -12.23 -0.19 -16.74
N LEU A 1034 -12.57 1.11 -16.84
CA LEU A 1034 -11.71 2.19 -16.36
C LEU A 1034 -11.53 2.14 -14.83
N ILE A 1035 -12.62 1.99 -14.08
CA ILE A 1035 -12.57 1.89 -12.60
C ILE A 1035 -11.77 0.66 -12.17
N LEU A 1036 -11.93 -0.48 -12.86
CA LEU A 1036 -11.14 -1.68 -12.61
C LEU A 1036 -9.65 -1.42 -12.81
N ILE A 1037 -9.26 -0.80 -13.94
CA ILE A 1037 -7.86 -0.47 -14.23
C ILE A 1037 -7.30 0.49 -13.18
N LEU A 1038 -8.04 1.55 -12.83
CA LEU A 1038 -7.63 2.49 -11.80
C LEU A 1038 -7.51 1.82 -10.43
N SER A 1039 -8.43 0.91 -10.08
CA SER A 1039 -8.38 0.16 -8.82
C SER A 1039 -7.18 -0.79 -8.75
N LEU A 1040 -6.79 -1.42 -9.88
CA LEU A 1040 -5.59 -2.24 -9.95
C LEU A 1040 -4.31 -1.41 -9.81
N ILE A 1041 -4.27 -0.22 -10.42
CA ILE A 1041 -3.13 0.70 -10.29
C ILE A 1041 -3.04 1.25 -8.86
N TRP A 1042 -4.15 1.63 -8.24
CA TRP A 1042 -4.16 2.24 -6.92
C TRP A 1042 -3.82 1.23 -5.81
N ASN A 1043 -4.36 0.01 -5.92
CA ASN A 1043 -4.20 -1.05 -4.91
C ASN A 1043 -3.04 -2.01 -5.21
N HIS A 1044 -2.08 -1.62 -6.05
CA HIS A 1044 -0.98 -2.52 -6.49
C HIS A 1044 -0.10 -3.05 -5.33
N ASN A 1045 -0.05 -2.32 -4.21
CA ASN A 1045 0.71 -2.71 -3.01
C ASN A 1045 -0.15 -3.36 -1.92
N ASP A 1046 -1.45 -3.58 -2.15
CA ASP A 1046 -2.38 -4.21 -1.20
C ASP A 1046 -2.82 -5.58 -1.75
N PRO A 1047 -2.19 -6.69 -1.30
CA PRO A 1047 -2.53 -8.03 -1.75
C PRO A 1047 -3.99 -8.40 -1.50
N ASP A 1048 -4.59 -7.99 -0.38
CA ASP A 1048 -5.95 -8.37 -0.02
C ASP A 1048 -6.98 -7.73 -0.95
N SER A 1049 -6.78 -6.46 -1.31
CA SER A 1049 -7.61 -5.77 -2.30
C SER A 1049 -7.48 -6.38 -3.69
N LEU A 1050 -6.26 -6.74 -4.11
CA LEU A 1050 -6.03 -7.42 -5.39
C LEU A 1050 -6.71 -8.80 -5.44
N HIS A 1051 -6.65 -9.57 -4.35
CA HIS A 1051 -7.35 -10.86 -4.23
C HIS A 1051 -8.87 -10.70 -4.38
N LYS A 1052 -9.47 -9.70 -3.73
CA LYS A 1052 -10.92 -9.41 -3.88
C LYS A 1052 -11.27 -9.09 -5.34
N ILE A 1053 -10.52 -8.20 -6.00
CA ILE A 1053 -10.73 -7.84 -7.41
C ILE A 1053 -10.65 -9.08 -8.31
N ALA A 1054 -9.64 -9.94 -8.09
CA ALA A 1054 -9.47 -11.17 -8.85
C ALA A 1054 -10.63 -12.14 -8.67
N ILE A 1055 -11.14 -12.32 -7.45
CA ILE A 1055 -12.30 -13.17 -7.16
C ILE A 1055 -13.55 -12.64 -7.85
N TYR A 1056 -13.83 -11.33 -7.75
CA TYR A 1056 -14.98 -10.72 -8.43
C TYR A 1056 -14.94 -10.95 -9.93
N TYR A 1057 -13.77 -10.75 -10.55
CA TYR A 1057 -13.61 -10.98 -11.98
C TYR A 1057 -13.76 -12.46 -12.35
N LEU A 1058 -13.25 -13.37 -11.53
CA LEU A 1058 -13.41 -14.82 -11.73
C LEU A 1058 -14.89 -15.22 -11.66
N VAL A 1059 -15.63 -14.73 -10.67
CA VAL A 1059 -17.07 -14.98 -10.53
C VAL A 1059 -17.84 -14.46 -11.73
N PHE A 1060 -17.53 -13.24 -12.20
CA PHE A 1060 -18.13 -12.68 -13.41
C PHE A 1060 -17.89 -13.58 -14.64
N MET A 1061 -16.64 -14.04 -14.84
CA MET A 1061 -16.29 -14.95 -15.94
C MET A 1061 -16.99 -16.31 -15.83
N LEU A 1062 -17.14 -16.86 -14.61
CA LEU A 1062 -17.85 -18.11 -14.37
C LEU A 1062 -19.34 -18.00 -14.70
N VAL A 1063 -19.99 -16.90 -14.28
CA VAL A 1063 -21.40 -16.65 -14.61
C VAL A 1063 -21.58 -16.53 -16.12
N ASP A 1064 -20.72 -15.77 -16.80
CA ASP A 1064 -20.78 -15.60 -18.25
C ASP A 1064 -20.53 -16.92 -19.02
N MET A 1065 -19.61 -17.75 -18.52
CA MET A 1065 -19.37 -19.09 -19.06
C MET A 1065 -20.59 -19.99 -18.88
N LEU A 1066 -21.21 -19.99 -17.69
CA LEU A 1066 -22.40 -20.80 -17.39
C LEU A 1066 -23.57 -20.47 -18.34
N VAL A 1067 -23.84 -19.18 -18.56
CA VAL A 1067 -24.87 -18.72 -19.50
C VAL A 1067 -24.56 -19.18 -20.93
N SER A 1068 -23.30 -19.05 -21.32
CA SER A 1068 -22.85 -19.48 -22.66
C SER A 1068 -22.99 -20.99 -22.85
N VAL A 1069 -22.67 -21.80 -21.82
CA VAL A 1069 -22.88 -23.26 -21.82
C VAL A 1069 -24.36 -23.60 -21.99
N ILE A 1070 -25.25 -22.93 -21.25
CA ILE A 1070 -26.71 -23.15 -21.39
C ILE A 1070 -27.13 -22.88 -22.84
N ALA A 1071 -26.78 -21.74 -23.41
CA ALA A 1071 -27.14 -21.40 -24.79
C ALA A 1071 -26.61 -22.43 -25.80
N PHE A 1072 -25.36 -22.88 -25.67
CA PHE A 1072 -24.76 -23.90 -26.54
C PHE A 1072 -25.46 -25.26 -26.43
N VAL A 1073 -25.86 -25.68 -25.23
CA VAL A 1073 -26.62 -26.92 -25.03
C VAL A 1073 -28.00 -26.83 -25.69
N PHE A 1074 -28.67 -25.67 -25.61
CA PHE A 1074 -29.96 -25.46 -26.28
C PHE A 1074 -29.84 -25.47 -27.81
N GLU A 1075 -28.76 -24.92 -28.35
CA GLU A 1075 -28.49 -24.85 -29.79
C GLU A 1075 -27.74 -26.08 -30.35
N LYS A 1076 -27.43 -27.06 -29.49
CA LYS A 1076 -26.67 -28.29 -29.83
C LYS A 1076 -25.30 -28.00 -30.47
N GLU A 1077 -24.64 -26.92 -30.04
CA GLU A 1077 -23.31 -26.52 -30.52
C GLU A 1077 -22.19 -27.18 -29.70
N LYS A 1078 -21.00 -27.31 -30.30
CA LYS A 1078 -19.84 -27.91 -29.64
C LYS A 1078 -19.31 -27.01 -28.52
N LEU A 1079 -19.34 -27.49 -27.27
CA LEU A 1079 -18.86 -26.74 -26.09
C LEU A 1079 -17.37 -26.36 -26.17
N SER A 1080 -16.55 -27.09 -26.93
CA SER A 1080 -15.14 -26.77 -27.12
C SER A 1080 -14.91 -25.38 -27.73
N LYS A 1081 -15.89 -24.82 -28.45
CA LYS A 1081 -15.81 -23.45 -28.98
C LYS A 1081 -15.74 -22.40 -27.87
N LEU A 1082 -16.25 -22.68 -26.67
CA LEU A 1082 -16.30 -21.73 -25.56
C LEU A 1082 -14.92 -21.36 -25.00
N ILE A 1083 -13.84 -22.07 -25.36
CA ILE A 1083 -12.47 -21.65 -25.02
C ILE A 1083 -12.16 -20.25 -25.58
N TRP A 1084 -12.76 -19.90 -26.73
CA TRP A 1084 -12.58 -18.59 -27.35
C TRP A 1084 -13.40 -17.47 -26.69
N LEU A 1085 -14.31 -17.80 -25.75
CA LEU A 1085 -15.08 -16.82 -24.97
C LEU A 1085 -14.16 -15.97 -24.08
N ILE A 1086 -13.10 -16.56 -23.51
CA ILE A 1086 -12.17 -15.85 -22.63
C ILE A 1086 -11.51 -14.68 -23.37
N PRO A 1087 -10.75 -14.88 -24.48
CA PRO A 1087 -10.14 -13.77 -25.21
C PRO A 1087 -11.19 -12.84 -25.86
N GLN A 1088 -12.41 -13.32 -26.13
CA GLN A 1088 -13.52 -12.48 -26.61
C GLN A 1088 -13.86 -11.36 -25.61
N ARG A 1089 -13.85 -11.63 -24.30
CA ARG A 1089 -14.21 -10.62 -23.28
C ARG A 1089 -13.18 -9.51 -23.10
N PHE A 1090 -11.92 -9.75 -23.50
CA PHE A 1090 -10.84 -8.77 -23.40
C PHE A 1090 -10.63 -7.94 -24.68
N VAL A 1091 -11.06 -8.43 -25.85
CA VAL A 1091 -10.84 -7.75 -27.12
C VAL A 1091 -12.14 -7.42 -27.83
N TYR A 1092 -12.98 -8.43 -28.09
CA TYR A 1092 -14.19 -8.28 -28.91
C TYR A 1092 -15.20 -7.32 -28.27
N ARG A 1093 -15.37 -7.39 -26.96
CA ARG A 1093 -16.27 -6.51 -26.20
C ARG A 1093 -15.89 -5.03 -26.33
N GLN A 1094 -14.59 -4.75 -26.35
CA GLN A 1094 -13.99 -3.42 -26.43
C GLN A 1094 -14.18 -2.85 -27.84
N LEU A 1095 -14.04 -3.70 -28.88
CA LEU A 1095 -14.41 -3.33 -30.24
C LEU A 1095 -15.89 -2.94 -30.34
N MET A 1096 -16.78 -3.70 -29.69
CA MET A 1096 -18.22 -3.39 -29.65
C MET A 1096 -18.50 -2.04 -28.97
N TYR A 1097 -17.74 -1.66 -27.93
CA TYR A 1097 -17.85 -0.31 -27.34
C TYR A 1097 -17.50 0.76 -28.37
N VAL A 1098 -16.36 0.64 -29.06
CA VAL A 1098 -15.94 1.60 -30.10
C VAL A 1098 -17.02 1.75 -31.17
N ILE A 1099 -17.62 0.64 -31.60
CA ILE A 1099 -18.70 0.62 -32.58
C ILE A 1099 -19.93 1.39 -32.07
N LEU A 1100 -20.38 1.11 -30.85
CA LEU A 1100 -21.54 1.77 -30.25
C LEU A 1100 -21.33 3.28 -30.09
N PHE A 1101 -20.18 3.71 -29.55
CA PHE A 1101 -19.88 5.14 -29.41
C PHE A 1101 -19.77 5.83 -30.78
N ARG A 1102 -19.24 5.14 -31.80
CA ARG A 1102 -19.24 5.65 -33.18
C ARG A 1102 -20.67 5.79 -33.71
N ALA A 1103 -21.56 4.83 -33.45
CA ALA A 1103 -22.97 4.86 -33.84
C ALA A 1103 -23.72 6.02 -33.15
N ILE A 1104 -23.58 6.17 -31.83
CA ILE A 1104 -24.14 7.28 -31.05
C ILE A 1104 -23.63 8.61 -31.57
N ARG A 1105 -22.31 8.76 -31.78
CA ARG A 1105 -21.74 10.00 -32.33
C ARG A 1105 -22.32 10.34 -33.70
N ARG A 1106 -22.50 9.35 -34.59
CA ARG A 1106 -23.12 9.57 -35.91
C ARG A 1106 -24.58 9.98 -35.77
N ALA A 1107 -25.33 9.34 -34.85
CA ALA A 1107 -26.73 9.65 -34.59
C ALA A 1107 -26.90 11.09 -34.08
N ILE A 1108 -26.04 11.54 -33.16
CA ILE A 1108 -26.04 12.92 -32.66
C ILE A 1108 -25.66 13.91 -33.77
N LYS A 1109 -24.69 13.55 -34.63
CA LYS A 1109 -24.28 14.38 -35.78
C LYS A 1109 -25.39 14.57 -36.81
N GLY A 1110 -26.23 13.56 -37.01
CA GLY A 1110 -27.29 13.58 -38.01
C GLY A 1110 -26.82 13.46 -39.45
N GLU A 1111 -25.65 12.85 -39.65
CA GLU A 1111 -25.10 12.54 -40.96
C GLU A 1111 -25.83 11.30 -41.54
N SER A 1112 -26.23 11.35 -42.82
CA SER A 1112 -26.71 10.17 -43.52
C SER A 1112 -25.59 9.14 -43.70
N GLN A 1113 -25.95 7.85 -43.79
CA GLN A 1113 -25.00 6.77 -43.98
C GLN A 1113 -25.43 5.91 -45.16
N SER A 1114 -24.52 5.70 -46.10
CA SER A 1114 -24.72 4.77 -47.21
C SER A 1114 -24.36 3.33 -46.82
N TRP A 1115 -24.96 2.39 -47.53
CA TRP A 1115 -24.64 0.97 -47.47
C TRP A 1115 -23.18 0.76 -47.92
N GLY A 1116 -22.30 0.31 -47.02
CA GLY A 1116 -20.90 0.06 -47.33
C GLY A 1116 -20.72 -1.37 -47.86
N VAL A 1117 -20.06 -1.53 -49.01
CA VAL A 1117 -19.77 -2.84 -49.60
C VAL A 1117 -18.74 -3.60 -48.73
N LEU A 1118 -19.03 -4.87 -48.44
CA LEU A 1118 -18.11 -5.81 -47.81
C LEU A 1118 -17.43 -6.63 -48.91
N THR A 1119 -16.11 -6.81 -48.82
CA THR A 1119 -15.39 -7.70 -49.74
C THR A 1119 -15.62 -9.14 -49.29
N ARG A 1120 -16.02 -10.03 -50.20
CA ARG A 1120 -16.32 -11.44 -49.91
C ARG A 1120 -15.18 -12.33 -50.37
N THR A 1121 -14.82 -13.32 -49.56
CA THR A 1121 -13.74 -14.28 -49.88
C THR A 1121 -14.29 -15.57 -50.49
N GLY A 1122 -15.57 -15.89 -50.25
CA GLY A 1122 -16.21 -17.11 -50.76
C GLY A 1122 -15.83 -18.38 -50.02
N ASN A 1123 -15.27 -18.27 -48.80
CA ASN A 1123 -14.76 -19.35 -47.95
C ASN A 1123 -15.84 -20.08 -47.10
N VAL A 1124 -17.09 -20.12 -47.55
CA VAL A 1124 -18.18 -20.79 -46.81
C VAL A 1124 -18.05 -22.31 -46.95
N GLY A 1125 -17.91 -23.05 -45.85
CA GLY A 1125 -17.83 -24.52 -45.86
C GLY A 1125 -19.10 -25.17 -46.44
N SER A 1126 -18.95 -26.31 -47.12
CA SER A 1126 -20.11 -27.04 -47.68
C SER A 1126 -20.99 -27.60 -46.56
N LEU A 1127 -22.30 -27.42 -46.72
CA LEU A 1127 -23.34 -28.04 -45.91
C LEU A 1127 -23.58 -29.46 -46.45
N ASP A 1128 -22.68 -30.39 -46.16
CA ASP A 1128 -22.89 -31.83 -46.36
C ASP A 1128 -23.14 -32.53 -45.01
#